data_AF-A0A1A8DM64-F1
#
_entry.id   AF-A0A1A8DM64-F1
#
_cell.length_a   1.000
_cell.length_b   1.000
_cell.length_c   1.000
_cell.angle_alpha   90.00
_cell.angle_beta   90.00
_cell.angle_gamma   90.00
#
_symmetry.space_group_name_H-M   'P 1'
#
loop_
_entity.id
_entity.type
_entity.pdbx_description
1 polymer ?
#
loop_
_entity_poly.entity_id
_entity_poly.type
_entity_poly.pdbx_seq_one_letter_code
_entity_poly.pdbx_strand_id
1 'polypeptide(L)'
;IDLVEQKLYWADAKLSFIHRANLDGSAREAVVEGTLTHPFALTLSEETLYWTDWQTRSIHACNKHSGDKSREILGGIYSPMDIQVLELYRQPYIHTPCSENNGGCSHLCLLSPVQPFYSCACPTGVQLKADRKTCKPGAEEVLLLARRTDLRRISLDLPDFTDILLEVNDIRHAIAIDYDPVEGLVYWTDDEVQAIRRSHIDGRNAVVLVSTELKHPDGIAVDWVARNLYWTDTGTDRIEVTRLNGTSRKILISENLDEPRAIVLDPVNGYMYWTDWGEHPKIERANLDGTDRVVLLNTSLGWPNGLALDNAAGKLYWGDAKTDKIEVISVNGSNRQTLLEDKLHHIFGFTLLGDYIYWTDWQRRSIERVHKTTAVREIIIDQLPDLMGLKATKVAVTHGTNGCAVDNGGCSHLCFWCQRAVRCACPMGLELLSDLHTCVVPEAFLLFTNRDSIRSISLGTNSNDVAIPLTGVKEASVLGFDVSEKRIYWTDIQAKKISRAFMNGSSVEHVVEFGLDYPEGMAVDWMGRNIYWADTGTNRIEVAQLDGQYRQVLVYKDLDNPRSLDNPRSLALDPANGYMYWTEWGGRPRIARAYMDGNTIITLVDKVGRANGLTIDYVDHRLYWTDLDTCMIESSNMQGLQREIIVDDLPHPFGLTQYRDF
;
A
#
# COMPACT_ATOMS: atom_id res chain seq x y z
N ILE A 1 -36.61 2.91 -41.31
CA ILE A 1 -36.25 3.42 -42.65
C ILE A 1 -36.68 2.39 -43.69
N ASP A 2 -37.37 2.85 -44.71
CA ASP A 2 -37.69 2.12 -45.93
C ASP A 2 -36.76 2.61 -47.05
N LEU A 3 -35.85 1.73 -47.48
CA LEU A 3 -34.85 2.05 -48.51
C LEU A 3 -35.44 2.03 -49.92
N VAL A 4 -36.53 1.30 -50.16
CA VAL A 4 -37.16 1.19 -51.47
C VAL A 4 -37.98 2.44 -51.75
N GLU A 5 -38.76 2.88 -50.77
CA GLU A 5 -39.59 4.09 -50.89
C GLU A 5 -38.85 5.39 -50.51
N GLN A 6 -37.62 5.28 -50.00
CA GLN A 6 -36.84 6.41 -49.47
C GLN A 6 -37.63 7.19 -48.40
N LYS A 7 -38.24 6.45 -47.47
CA LYS A 7 -39.07 7.00 -46.39
C LYS A 7 -38.50 6.69 -45.01
N LEU A 8 -38.57 7.68 -44.12
CA LEU A 8 -38.32 7.58 -42.69
C LEU A 8 -39.65 7.38 -41.97
N TYR A 9 -39.68 6.47 -41.00
CA TYR A 9 -40.85 6.17 -40.17
C TYR A 9 -40.47 6.38 -38.71
N TRP A 10 -41.34 6.99 -37.92
CA TRP A 10 -41.15 7.16 -36.49
C TRP A 10 -42.49 7.17 -35.76
N ALA A 11 -42.44 6.83 -34.47
CA ALA A 11 -43.58 6.89 -33.57
C ALA A 11 -43.38 8.02 -32.57
N ASP A 12 -44.47 8.62 -32.14
CA ASP A 12 -44.50 9.51 -30.99
C ASP A 12 -45.49 8.96 -29.97
N ALA A 13 -44.98 8.50 -28.83
CA ALA A 13 -45.79 7.93 -27.76
C ALA A 13 -46.64 8.98 -27.03
N LYS A 14 -46.22 10.26 -27.01
CA LYS A 14 -46.94 11.35 -26.35
C LYS A 14 -48.07 11.88 -27.22
N LEU A 15 -47.83 11.95 -28.52
CA LEU A 15 -48.79 12.44 -29.52
C LEU A 15 -49.59 11.32 -30.18
N SER A 16 -49.35 10.06 -29.79
CA SER A 16 -50.08 8.86 -30.21
C SER A 16 -50.20 8.70 -31.73
N PHE A 17 -49.09 8.85 -32.45
CA PHE A 17 -49.04 8.64 -33.90
C PHE A 17 -47.83 7.81 -34.35
N ILE A 18 -47.96 7.19 -35.53
CA ILE A 18 -46.83 6.79 -36.37
C ILE A 18 -46.91 7.56 -37.66
N HIS A 19 -45.85 8.29 -37.98
CA HIS A 19 -45.74 9.10 -39.18
C HIS A 19 -44.62 8.61 -40.08
N ARG A 20 -44.66 9.06 -41.33
CA ARG A 20 -43.57 8.90 -42.29
C ARG A 20 -43.26 10.20 -43.01
N ALA A 21 -42.04 10.31 -43.53
CA ALA A 21 -41.58 11.42 -44.35
C ALA A 21 -40.52 10.92 -45.34
N ASN A 22 -40.13 11.73 -46.32
CA ASN A 22 -38.95 11.49 -47.14
C ASN A 22 -37.68 11.46 -46.26
N LEU A 23 -36.58 10.89 -46.76
CA LEU A 23 -35.32 10.83 -45.99
C LEU A 23 -34.75 12.21 -45.63
N ASP A 24 -35.09 13.25 -46.38
CA ASP A 24 -34.74 14.65 -46.11
C ASP A 24 -35.70 15.35 -45.13
N GLY A 25 -36.71 14.63 -44.62
CA GLY A 25 -37.74 15.14 -43.72
C GLY A 25 -38.92 15.83 -44.41
N SER A 26 -38.91 15.96 -45.74
CA SER A 26 -40.02 16.56 -46.50
C SER A 26 -41.22 15.60 -46.65
N ALA A 27 -42.37 16.12 -47.07
CA ALA A 27 -43.59 15.34 -47.31
C ALA A 27 -44.00 14.42 -46.13
N ARG A 28 -44.17 15.02 -44.96
CA ARG A 28 -44.66 14.33 -43.76
C ARG A 28 -46.12 13.91 -43.94
N GLU A 29 -46.37 12.64 -43.67
CA GLU A 29 -47.67 11.97 -43.78
C GLU A 29 -47.95 11.16 -42.51
N ALA A 30 -49.21 11.08 -42.13
CA ALA A 30 -49.65 10.23 -41.02
C ALA A 30 -49.95 8.81 -41.51
N VAL A 31 -49.48 7.80 -40.78
CA VAL A 31 -49.71 6.38 -41.06
C VAL A 31 -50.70 5.79 -40.05
N VAL A 32 -50.52 6.11 -38.76
CA VAL A 32 -51.44 5.73 -37.69
C VAL A 32 -51.67 6.95 -36.80
N GLU A 33 -52.93 7.30 -36.50
CA GLU A 33 -53.28 8.38 -35.59
C GLU A 33 -54.27 7.89 -34.51
N GLY A 34 -54.06 8.33 -33.27
CA GLY A 34 -55.06 8.26 -32.19
C GLY A 34 -55.31 6.87 -31.57
N THR A 35 -54.63 5.82 -32.04
CA THR A 35 -54.80 4.43 -31.56
C THR A 35 -53.58 3.85 -30.85
N LEU A 36 -52.52 4.64 -30.68
CA LEU A 36 -51.24 4.22 -30.11
C LEU A 36 -51.15 4.62 -28.65
N THR A 37 -50.90 3.65 -27.78
CA THR A 37 -50.81 3.87 -26.34
C THR A 37 -49.41 4.25 -25.90
N HIS A 38 -48.40 3.44 -26.25
CA HIS A 38 -47.01 3.68 -25.86
C HIS A 38 -46.02 2.94 -26.78
N PRO A 39 -45.95 3.28 -28.08
CA PRO A 39 -45.00 2.68 -29.00
C PRO A 39 -43.55 3.00 -28.59
N PHE A 40 -42.69 1.99 -28.49
CA PHE A 40 -41.30 2.14 -28.06
C PHE A 40 -40.30 1.99 -29.22
N ALA A 41 -40.38 0.89 -29.97
CA ALA A 41 -39.54 0.63 -31.13
C ALA A 41 -40.36 0.28 -32.36
N LEU A 42 -39.80 0.56 -33.54
CA LEU A 42 -40.44 0.34 -34.84
C LEU A 42 -39.51 -0.42 -35.77
N THR A 43 -40.08 -1.35 -36.52
CA THR A 43 -39.42 -1.98 -37.66
C THR A 43 -40.44 -2.19 -38.78
N LEU A 44 -39.98 -2.46 -40.00
CA LEU A 44 -40.85 -2.72 -41.14
C LEU A 44 -40.35 -3.93 -41.91
N SER A 45 -41.29 -4.68 -42.47
CA SER A 45 -41.05 -5.71 -43.47
C SER A 45 -42.00 -5.54 -44.65
N GLU A 46 -41.49 -5.45 -45.87
CA GLU A 46 -42.30 -5.33 -47.09
C GLU A 46 -43.37 -4.22 -46.98
N GLU A 47 -44.64 -4.60 -46.86
CA GLU A 47 -45.83 -3.74 -46.74
C GLU A 47 -46.33 -3.58 -45.29
N THR A 48 -45.64 -4.18 -44.33
CA THR A 48 -46.05 -4.27 -42.93
C THR A 48 -45.11 -3.49 -42.02
N LEU A 49 -45.70 -2.65 -41.17
CA LEU A 49 -45.03 -1.95 -40.10
C LEU A 49 -45.29 -2.69 -38.78
N TYR A 50 -44.26 -2.85 -37.95
CA TYR A 50 -44.32 -3.51 -36.64
C TYR A 50 -43.84 -2.58 -35.55
N TRP A 51 -44.46 -2.64 -34.38
CA TRP A 51 -44.01 -1.90 -33.21
C TRP A 51 -44.20 -2.67 -31.91
N THR A 52 -43.35 -2.36 -30.94
CA THR A 52 -43.51 -2.77 -29.54
C THR A 52 -44.29 -1.71 -28.79
N ASP A 53 -45.23 -2.12 -27.93
CA ASP A 53 -46.00 -1.21 -27.10
C ASP A 53 -45.95 -1.62 -25.62
N TRP A 54 -45.47 -0.70 -24.77
CA TRP A 54 -45.26 -0.94 -23.35
C TRP A 54 -46.57 -1.08 -22.56
N GLN A 55 -47.59 -0.32 -22.95
CA GLN A 55 -48.85 -0.26 -22.22
C GLN A 55 -49.68 -1.52 -22.47
N THR A 56 -49.76 -1.93 -23.73
CA THR A 56 -50.46 -3.15 -24.14
C THR A 56 -49.64 -4.42 -23.91
N ARG A 57 -48.33 -4.28 -23.61
CA ARG A 57 -47.42 -5.41 -23.38
C ARG A 57 -47.39 -6.36 -24.57
N SER A 58 -47.38 -5.80 -25.77
CA SER A 58 -47.51 -6.58 -27.00
C SER A 58 -46.75 -6.00 -28.18
N ILE A 59 -46.55 -6.84 -29.20
CA ILE A 59 -46.06 -6.46 -30.53
C ILE A 59 -47.26 -6.34 -31.44
N HIS A 60 -47.36 -5.24 -32.16
CA HIS A 60 -48.43 -4.97 -33.12
C HIS A 60 -47.87 -4.88 -34.53
N ALA A 61 -48.76 -5.04 -35.51
CA ALA A 61 -48.45 -4.88 -36.92
C ALA A 61 -49.61 -4.20 -37.68
N CYS A 62 -49.29 -3.34 -38.65
CA CYS A 62 -50.26 -2.72 -39.55
C CYS A 62 -49.68 -2.53 -40.96
N ASN A 63 -50.49 -2.12 -41.94
CA ASN A 63 -49.98 -1.73 -43.26
C ASN A 63 -49.18 -0.42 -43.17
N LYS A 64 -47.99 -0.38 -43.80
CA LYS A 64 -47.07 0.76 -43.70
C LYS A 64 -47.51 2.03 -44.43
N HIS A 65 -48.52 1.97 -45.31
CA HIS A 65 -49.03 3.14 -46.05
C HIS A 65 -50.27 3.74 -45.41
N SER A 66 -51.25 2.90 -45.08
CA SER A 66 -52.55 3.37 -44.60
C SER A 66 -52.78 3.16 -43.10
N GLY A 67 -51.92 2.39 -42.43
CA GLY A 67 -52.14 1.97 -41.04
C GLY A 67 -53.27 0.94 -40.88
N ASP A 68 -53.90 0.51 -41.98
CA ASP A 68 -54.99 -0.46 -41.94
C ASP A 68 -54.51 -1.87 -41.56
N LYS A 69 -55.46 -2.75 -41.25
CA LYS A 69 -55.20 -4.15 -40.84
C LYS A 69 -54.31 -4.25 -39.59
N SER A 70 -54.47 -3.29 -38.68
CA SER A 70 -53.81 -3.32 -37.37
C SER A 70 -54.20 -4.58 -36.60
N ARG A 71 -53.19 -5.31 -36.11
CA ARG A 71 -53.37 -6.54 -35.32
C ARG A 71 -52.27 -6.69 -34.29
N GLU A 72 -52.62 -7.29 -33.16
CA GLU A 72 -51.65 -7.78 -32.20
C GLU A 72 -51.02 -9.07 -32.73
N ILE A 73 -49.69 -9.11 -32.84
CA ILE A 73 -48.92 -10.28 -33.26
C ILE A 73 -48.63 -11.19 -32.06
N LEU A 74 -48.27 -10.59 -30.93
CA LEU A 74 -47.91 -11.32 -29.72
C LEU A 74 -48.14 -10.45 -28.49
N GLY A 75 -48.93 -10.96 -27.54
CA GLY A 75 -49.23 -10.28 -26.28
C GLY A 75 -48.63 -10.95 -25.05
N GLY A 76 -48.75 -10.28 -23.90
CA GLY A 76 -48.27 -10.78 -22.62
C GLY A 76 -46.75 -10.66 -22.42
N ILE A 77 -46.09 -9.78 -23.18
CA ILE A 77 -44.63 -9.58 -23.13
C ILE A 77 -44.31 -8.57 -22.02
N TYR A 78 -43.43 -8.94 -21.10
CA TYR A 78 -42.99 -8.02 -20.05
C TYR A 78 -42.01 -6.98 -20.62
N SER A 79 -42.46 -5.72 -20.74
CA SER A 79 -41.67 -4.55 -21.17
C SER A 79 -40.94 -4.76 -22.51
N PRO A 80 -41.66 -4.96 -23.64
CA PRO A 80 -41.01 -5.15 -24.93
C PRO A 80 -40.24 -3.87 -25.32
N MET A 81 -38.92 -4.01 -25.52
CA MET A 81 -38.02 -2.88 -25.82
C MET A 81 -37.85 -2.74 -27.34
N ASP A 82 -36.70 -3.14 -27.88
CA ASP A 82 -36.40 -3.04 -29.32
C ASP A 82 -37.03 -4.19 -30.14
N ILE A 83 -37.25 -3.95 -31.42
CA ILE A 83 -37.73 -4.94 -32.39
C ILE A 83 -37.04 -4.74 -33.74
N GLN A 84 -36.54 -5.82 -34.35
CA GLN A 84 -35.89 -5.80 -35.66
C GLN A 84 -36.41 -6.93 -36.54
N VAL A 85 -36.56 -6.64 -37.83
CA VAL A 85 -36.82 -7.65 -38.87
C VAL A 85 -35.51 -8.08 -39.49
N LEU A 86 -35.27 -9.39 -39.54
CA LEU A 86 -34.10 -10.00 -40.18
C LEU A 86 -34.43 -10.45 -41.59
N GLU A 87 -34.15 -9.61 -42.57
CA GLU A 87 -34.36 -9.89 -44.00
C GLU A 87 -33.21 -9.32 -44.86
N LEU A 88 -32.84 -10.06 -45.91
CA LEU A 88 -31.71 -9.72 -46.79
C LEU A 88 -31.84 -8.34 -47.45
N TYR A 89 -33.05 -7.94 -47.87
CA TYR A 89 -33.23 -6.64 -48.54
C TYR A 89 -33.06 -5.45 -47.58
N ARG A 90 -33.10 -5.65 -46.25
CA ARG A 90 -32.83 -4.58 -45.26
C ARG A 90 -31.34 -4.35 -45.07
N GLN A 91 -30.50 -5.25 -45.56
CA GLN A 91 -29.04 -5.14 -45.58
C GLN A 91 -28.54 -5.43 -47.01
N PRO A 92 -28.95 -4.63 -48.02
CA PRO A 92 -28.57 -4.88 -49.39
C PRO A 92 -27.05 -4.77 -49.52
N TYR A 93 -26.43 -5.70 -50.24
CA TYR A 93 -25.01 -5.61 -50.55
C TYR A 93 -24.79 -4.46 -51.55
N ILE A 94 -24.16 -3.39 -51.09
CA ILE A 94 -23.75 -2.26 -51.91
C ILE A 94 -22.23 -2.23 -51.90
N HIS A 95 -21.64 -2.21 -53.09
CA HIS A 95 -20.20 -2.03 -53.23
C HIS A 95 -19.82 -0.60 -52.81
N THR A 96 -18.90 -0.47 -51.84
CA THR A 96 -18.48 0.83 -51.30
C THR A 96 -16.95 0.94 -51.27
N PRO A 97 -16.39 2.16 -51.19
CA PRO A 97 -14.94 2.33 -50.99
C PRO A 97 -14.42 1.58 -49.76
N CYS A 98 -15.23 1.42 -48.71
CA CYS A 98 -14.86 0.66 -47.52
C CYS A 98 -14.89 -0.86 -47.72
N SER A 99 -15.67 -1.39 -48.70
CA SER A 99 -15.64 -2.83 -49.00
C SER A 99 -14.36 -3.26 -49.72
N GLU A 100 -13.65 -2.32 -50.35
CA GLU A 100 -12.36 -2.56 -50.99
C GLU A 100 -11.21 -2.16 -50.05
N ASN A 101 -10.49 -3.15 -49.53
CA ASN A 101 -9.31 -2.94 -48.66
C ASN A 101 -9.58 -1.93 -47.51
N ASN A 102 -10.80 -1.91 -46.96
CA ASN A 102 -11.21 -0.98 -45.90
C ASN A 102 -10.99 0.50 -46.26
N GLY A 103 -11.08 0.89 -47.54
CA GLY A 103 -10.74 2.25 -48.00
C GLY A 103 -9.26 2.63 -47.80
N GLY A 104 -8.40 1.66 -47.51
CA GLY A 104 -7.03 1.86 -47.06
C GLY A 104 -6.91 2.38 -45.62
N CYS A 105 -7.99 2.35 -44.84
CA CYS A 105 -7.98 2.68 -43.42
C CYS A 105 -7.37 1.54 -42.60
N SER A 106 -6.55 1.90 -41.62
CA SER A 106 -5.94 0.90 -40.71
C SER A 106 -6.95 0.21 -39.79
N HIS A 107 -8.02 0.91 -39.38
CA HIS A 107 -9.02 0.40 -38.42
C HIS A 107 -10.45 0.60 -38.94
N LEU A 108 -11.03 1.78 -38.75
CA LEU A 108 -12.43 2.04 -39.12
C LEU A 108 -12.50 2.81 -40.44
N CYS A 109 -13.32 2.34 -41.37
CA CYS A 109 -13.71 3.06 -42.58
C CYS A 109 -15.18 3.46 -42.46
N LEU A 110 -15.44 4.76 -42.34
CA LEU A 110 -16.77 5.33 -42.12
C LEU A 110 -17.24 6.03 -43.38
N LEU A 111 -18.34 5.55 -43.97
CA LEU A 111 -18.92 6.15 -45.18
C LEU A 111 -19.37 7.59 -44.93
N SER A 112 -19.19 8.44 -45.94
CA SER A 112 -19.55 9.85 -45.91
C SER A 112 -20.28 10.22 -47.20
N PRO A 113 -21.26 11.15 -47.18
CA PRO A 113 -21.87 11.66 -48.40
C PRO A 113 -20.92 12.60 -49.19
N VAL A 114 -19.77 12.99 -48.62
CA VAL A 114 -18.82 13.93 -49.23
C VAL A 114 -17.61 13.16 -49.76
N GLN A 115 -17.13 13.52 -50.95
CA GLN A 115 -15.93 12.94 -51.57
C GLN A 115 -14.73 12.98 -50.60
N PRO A 116 -14.00 11.86 -50.38
CA PRO A 116 -13.94 10.62 -51.17
C PRO A 116 -15.04 9.58 -50.85
N PHE A 117 -16.13 9.98 -50.20
CA PHE A 117 -17.27 9.16 -49.76
C PHE A 117 -16.99 8.23 -48.58
N TYR A 118 -15.85 8.44 -47.93
CA TYR A 118 -15.51 7.78 -46.69
C TYR A 118 -14.48 8.61 -45.91
N SER A 119 -14.29 8.27 -44.65
CA SER A 119 -13.25 8.80 -43.77
C SER A 119 -12.72 7.68 -42.89
N CYS A 120 -11.44 7.73 -42.56
CA CYS A 120 -10.86 6.78 -41.62
C CYS A 120 -11.00 7.28 -40.18
N ALA A 121 -11.32 6.39 -39.26
CA ALA A 121 -11.38 6.67 -37.84
C ALA A 121 -10.64 5.60 -37.04
N CYS A 122 -10.28 5.96 -35.80
CA CYS A 122 -9.53 5.09 -34.90
C CYS A 122 -10.41 4.58 -33.77
N PRO A 123 -10.03 3.46 -33.13
CA PRO A 123 -10.66 3.02 -31.90
C PRO A 123 -10.66 4.12 -30.84
N THR A 124 -11.64 4.04 -29.94
CA THR A 124 -11.80 4.95 -28.80
C THR A 124 -10.47 5.15 -28.05
N GLY A 125 -10.09 6.41 -27.83
CA GLY A 125 -8.85 6.77 -27.12
C GLY A 125 -7.59 6.87 -27.99
N VAL A 126 -7.66 6.57 -29.30
CA VAL A 126 -6.50 6.53 -30.20
C VAL A 126 -6.56 7.64 -31.26
N GLN A 127 -5.46 8.36 -31.46
CA GLN A 127 -5.36 9.40 -32.49
C GLN A 127 -5.15 8.84 -33.90
N LEU A 128 -5.81 9.48 -34.88
CA LEU A 128 -5.53 9.31 -36.30
C LEU A 128 -4.28 10.10 -36.70
N LYS A 129 -3.36 9.47 -37.43
CA LYS A 129 -2.13 10.12 -37.92
C LYS A 129 -2.45 11.16 -39.00
N ALA A 130 -1.46 11.99 -39.31
CA ALA A 130 -1.56 13.06 -40.31
C ALA A 130 -1.87 12.55 -41.74
N ASP A 131 -1.62 11.27 -42.02
CA ASP A 131 -1.98 10.61 -43.29
C ASP A 131 -3.49 10.38 -43.46
N ARG A 132 -4.28 10.64 -42.41
CA ARG A 132 -5.74 10.46 -42.32
C ARG A 132 -6.20 9.03 -42.62
N LYS A 133 -5.32 8.03 -42.46
CA LYS A 133 -5.61 6.61 -42.71
C LYS A 133 -5.15 5.68 -41.60
N THR A 134 -4.03 6.00 -40.98
CA THR A 134 -3.35 5.11 -40.04
C THR A 134 -3.54 5.60 -38.62
N CYS A 135 -3.91 4.71 -37.70
CA CYS A 135 -4.01 5.03 -36.28
C CYS A 135 -2.64 4.95 -35.60
N LYS A 136 -2.47 5.69 -34.50
CA LYS A 136 -1.39 5.43 -33.56
C LYS A 136 -1.58 4.05 -32.89
N PRO A 137 -0.51 3.43 -32.35
CA PRO A 137 -0.62 2.14 -31.67
C PRO A 137 -1.51 2.17 -30.41
N GLY A 138 -1.68 3.33 -29.79
CA GLY A 138 -2.49 3.55 -28.59
C GLY A 138 -2.43 5.02 -28.18
N ALA A 139 -2.97 5.33 -27.00
CA ALA A 139 -2.73 6.61 -26.34
C ALA A 139 -1.28 6.68 -25.86
N GLU A 140 -0.59 7.77 -26.17
CA GLU A 140 0.79 8.05 -25.76
C GLU A 140 0.82 8.67 -24.36
N GLU A 141 -0.05 9.66 -24.11
CA GLU A 141 -0.18 10.34 -22.81
C GLU A 141 -1.52 9.98 -22.15
N VAL A 142 -1.44 9.47 -20.92
CA VAL A 142 -2.62 9.00 -20.17
C VAL A 142 -2.61 9.48 -18.73
N LEU A 143 -3.80 9.67 -18.18
CA LEU A 143 -4.06 9.73 -16.75
C LEU A 143 -4.61 8.38 -16.29
N LEU A 144 -3.93 7.76 -15.34
CA LEU A 144 -4.42 6.63 -14.58
C LEU A 144 -5.05 7.16 -13.29
N LEU A 145 -6.28 6.74 -13.03
CA LEU A 145 -7.07 7.21 -11.90
C LEU A 145 -7.50 6.02 -11.06
N ALA A 146 -7.24 6.09 -9.76
CA ALA A 146 -7.93 5.28 -8.78
C ALA A 146 -9.21 5.99 -8.34
N ARG A 147 -10.34 5.33 -8.55
CA ARG A 147 -11.60 5.67 -7.89
C ARG A 147 -11.86 4.59 -6.85
N ARG A 148 -12.51 4.93 -5.74
CA ARG A 148 -12.81 3.99 -4.64
C ARG A 148 -13.19 2.58 -5.12
N THR A 149 -14.07 2.46 -6.13
CA THR A 149 -14.58 1.17 -6.61
C THR A 149 -13.98 0.64 -7.92
N ASP A 150 -13.16 1.40 -8.64
CA ASP A 150 -12.53 0.93 -9.89
C ASP A 150 -11.31 1.77 -10.31
N LEU A 151 -10.62 1.31 -11.36
CA LEU A 151 -9.52 2.05 -11.96
C LEU A 151 -9.91 2.53 -13.36
N ARG A 152 -9.44 3.72 -13.73
CA ARG A 152 -9.72 4.33 -15.03
C ARG A 152 -8.46 4.77 -15.74
N ARG A 153 -8.53 4.79 -17.06
CA ARG A 153 -7.52 5.31 -17.97
C ARG A 153 -8.14 6.38 -18.86
N ILE A 154 -7.66 7.60 -18.73
CA ILE A 154 -8.14 8.76 -19.46
C ILE A 154 -7.05 9.17 -20.46
N SER A 155 -7.41 9.29 -21.74
CA SER A 155 -6.48 9.74 -22.80
C SER A 155 -6.29 11.25 -22.75
N LEU A 156 -5.04 11.72 -22.66
CA LEU A 156 -4.71 13.15 -22.74
C LEU A 156 -4.45 13.62 -24.18
N ASP A 157 -4.34 12.67 -25.11
CA ASP A 157 -4.08 12.92 -26.52
C ASP A 157 -5.30 13.50 -27.24
N LEU A 158 -6.51 13.16 -26.80
CA LEU A 158 -7.75 13.57 -27.45
C LEU A 158 -8.39 14.76 -26.73
N PRO A 159 -9.03 15.67 -27.47
CA PRO A 159 -9.68 16.85 -26.88
C PRO A 159 -10.91 16.52 -26.02
N ASP A 160 -11.44 15.31 -26.15
CA ASP A 160 -12.59 14.82 -25.39
C ASP A 160 -12.22 14.10 -24.10
N PHE A 161 -10.92 13.96 -23.80
CA PHE A 161 -10.41 13.23 -22.63
C PHE A 161 -11.09 11.87 -22.44
N THR A 162 -11.18 11.10 -23.52
CA THR A 162 -11.80 9.77 -23.53
C THR A 162 -11.44 8.95 -22.28
N ASP A 163 -12.45 8.65 -21.47
CA ASP A 163 -12.35 7.90 -20.21
C ASP A 163 -12.73 6.42 -20.43
N ILE A 164 -11.82 5.51 -20.05
CA ILE A 164 -11.95 4.07 -20.21
C ILE A 164 -11.80 3.38 -18.86
N LEU A 165 -12.80 2.58 -18.48
CA LEU A 165 -12.76 1.72 -17.30
C LEU A 165 -11.78 0.56 -17.51
N LEU A 166 -10.93 0.29 -16.52
CA LEU A 166 -10.10 -0.91 -16.46
C LEU A 166 -10.89 -2.04 -15.80
N GLU A 167 -11.13 -3.13 -16.52
CA GLU A 167 -11.92 -4.27 -16.05
C GLU A 167 -11.12 -5.13 -15.05
N VAL A 168 -11.04 -4.66 -13.81
CA VAL A 168 -10.41 -5.36 -12.69
C VAL A 168 -11.46 -5.70 -11.64
N ASN A 169 -11.50 -6.97 -11.24
CA ASN A 169 -12.45 -7.46 -10.24
C ASN A 169 -11.95 -7.24 -8.80
N ASP A 170 -12.90 -7.24 -7.86
CA ASP A 170 -12.65 -7.19 -6.42
C ASP A 170 -11.88 -5.96 -5.94
N ILE A 171 -12.11 -4.79 -6.56
CA ILE A 171 -11.70 -3.51 -6.00
C ILE A 171 -12.75 -3.09 -4.97
N ARG A 172 -12.32 -2.81 -3.75
CA ARG A 172 -13.20 -2.36 -2.67
C ARG A 172 -12.98 -0.90 -2.35
N HIS A 173 -11.73 -0.52 -2.14
CA HIS A 173 -11.34 0.86 -1.89
C HIS A 173 -9.93 1.14 -2.42
N ALA A 174 -9.82 1.37 -3.72
CA ALA A 174 -8.54 1.73 -4.34
C ALA A 174 -8.12 3.16 -3.95
N ILE A 175 -6.90 3.31 -3.43
CA ILE A 175 -6.37 4.60 -2.95
C ILE A 175 -5.27 5.14 -3.88
N ALA A 176 -4.09 4.54 -3.87
CA ALA A 176 -2.94 5.03 -4.62
C ALA A 176 -2.76 4.24 -5.91
N ILE A 177 -2.17 4.88 -6.94
CA ILE A 177 -1.91 4.25 -8.23
C ILE A 177 -0.60 4.75 -8.82
N ASP A 178 0.20 3.85 -9.37
CA ASP A 178 1.39 4.19 -10.16
C ASP A 178 1.60 3.18 -11.30
N TYR A 179 2.55 3.47 -12.19
CA TYR A 179 2.71 2.77 -13.46
C TYR A 179 4.16 2.44 -13.77
N ASP A 180 4.37 1.22 -14.27
CA ASP A 180 5.62 0.77 -14.85
C ASP A 180 5.58 0.88 -16.38
N PRO A 181 6.30 1.85 -16.99
CA PRO A 181 6.39 2.01 -18.44
C PRO A 181 7.23 0.94 -19.16
N VAL A 182 7.97 0.10 -18.42
CA VAL A 182 8.80 -0.96 -19.03
C VAL A 182 7.96 -2.19 -19.38
N GLU A 183 7.19 -2.71 -18.43
CA GLU A 183 6.32 -3.89 -18.63
C GLU A 183 4.86 -3.53 -18.89
N GLY A 184 4.49 -2.25 -18.79
CA GLY A 184 3.13 -1.77 -18.99
C GLY A 184 2.16 -2.22 -17.90
N LEU A 185 2.64 -2.22 -16.64
CA LEU A 185 1.89 -2.68 -15.48
C LEU A 185 1.42 -1.49 -14.63
N VAL A 186 0.17 -1.56 -14.18
CA VAL A 186 -0.44 -0.62 -13.24
C VAL A 186 -0.41 -1.25 -11.86
N TYR A 187 0.04 -0.50 -10.87
CA TYR A 187 0.11 -0.89 -9.46
C TYR A 187 -0.84 -0.02 -8.67
N TRP A 188 -1.62 -0.62 -7.77
CA TRP A 188 -2.51 0.13 -6.89
C TRP A 188 -2.59 -0.49 -5.50
N THR A 189 -3.04 0.33 -4.56
CA THR A 189 -3.28 -0.04 -3.18
C THR A 189 -4.77 -0.11 -2.90
N ASP A 190 -5.19 -1.05 -2.06
CA ASP A 190 -6.57 -1.21 -1.59
C ASP A 190 -6.53 -1.45 -0.07
N ASP A 191 -7.04 -0.52 0.72
CA ASP A 191 -6.98 -0.55 2.18
C ASP A 191 -8.08 -1.44 2.80
N GLU A 192 -9.26 -1.52 2.19
CA GLU A 192 -10.33 -2.44 2.62
C GLU A 192 -9.94 -3.90 2.35
N VAL A 193 -9.27 -4.18 1.24
CA VAL A 193 -8.70 -5.50 0.94
C VAL A 193 -7.37 -5.73 1.67
N GLN A 194 -6.71 -4.67 2.14
CA GLN A 194 -5.36 -4.68 2.73
C GLN A 194 -4.33 -5.32 1.80
N ALA A 195 -4.32 -4.88 0.53
CA ALA A 195 -3.47 -5.46 -0.49
C ALA A 195 -2.90 -4.43 -1.46
N ILE A 196 -1.67 -4.69 -1.91
CA ILE A 196 -1.08 -4.05 -3.09
C ILE A 196 -1.24 -5.01 -4.26
N ARG A 197 -1.83 -4.54 -5.35
CA ARG A 197 -2.17 -5.36 -6.51
C ARG A 197 -1.56 -4.74 -7.77
N ARG A 198 -1.40 -5.57 -8.81
CA ARG A 198 -0.99 -5.11 -10.14
C ARG A 198 -1.79 -5.77 -11.25
N SER A 199 -1.85 -5.12 -12.40
CA SER A 199 -2.46 -5.63 -13.63
C SER A 199 -1.78 -4.98 -14.83
N HIS A 200 -2.06 -5.46 -16.04
CA HIS A 200 -1.69 -4.70 -17.24
C HIS A 200 -2.52 -3.41 -17.35
N ILE A 201 -2.04 -2.44 -18.14
CA ILE A 201 -2.74 -1.16 -18.42
C ILE A 201 -4.11 -1.31 -19.11
N ASP A 202 -4.54 -2.53 -19.41
CA ASP A 202 -5.87 -2.87 -19.93
C ASP A 202 -6.74 -3.64 -18.92
N GLY A 203 -6.26 -3.81 -17.68
CA GLY A 203 -6.95 -4.51 -16.60
C GLY A 203 -6.71 -6.02 -16.56
N ARG A 204 -6.07 -6.60 -17.58
CA ARG A 204 -5.82 -8.06 -17.62
C ARG A 204 -4.75 -8.50 -16.63
N ASN A 205 -4.78 -9.79 -16.27
CA ASN A 205 -3.81 -10.45 -15.39
C ASN A 205 -3.63 -9.75 -14.03
N ALA A 206 -4.74 -9.37 -13.40
CA ALA A 206 -4.71 -8.79 -12.06
C ALA A 206 -4.20 -9.81 -11.03
N VAL A 207 -3.18 -9.44 -10.24
CA VAL A 207 -2.53 -10.29 -9.23
C VAL A 207 -2.30 -9.49 -7.94
N VAL A 208 -2.43 -10.15 -6.79
CA VAL A 208 -2.06 -9.61 -5.48
C VAL A 208 -0.56 -9.79 -5.25
N LEU A 209 0.16 -8.71 -4.94
CA LEU A 209 1.61 -8.71 -4.69
C LEU A 209 1.95 -8.81 -3.21
N VAL A 210 1.28 -7.99 -2.40
CA VAL A 210 1.49 -7.89 -0.96
C VAL A 210 0.11 -7.92 -0.31
N SER A 211 -0.09 -8.77 0.68
CA SER A 211 -1.36 -8.94 1.40
C SER A 211 -1.18 -9.17 2.89
N THR A 212 0.03 -8.96 3.40
CA THR A 212 0.40 -9.20 4.80
C THR A 212 0.89 -7.90 5.38
N GLU A 213 0.45 -7.55 6.59
CA GLU A 213 0.95 -6.39 7.34
C GLU A 213 0.85 -5.10 6.52
N LEU A 214 -0.33 -4.92 5.93
CA LEU A 214 -0.79 -3.67 5.33
C LEU A 214 -2.02 -3.24 6.12
N LYS A 215 -2.08 -1.97 6.50
CA LYS A 215 -3.29 -1.40 7.11
C LYS A 215 -3.89 -0.33 6.21
N HIS A 216 -3.16 0.75 5.97
CA HIS A 216 -3.63 1.88 5.17
C HIS A 216 -2.52 2.31 4.20
N PRO A 217 -2.31 1.55 3.11
CA PRO A 217 -1.31 1.87 2.11
C PRO A 217 -1.76 3.07 1.24
N ASP A 218 -1.45 4.29 1.69
CA ASP A 218 -1.96 5.54 1.10
C ASP A 218 -1.11 6.09 -0.05
N GLY A 219 0.12 5.61 -0.20
CA GLY A 219 1.04 6.05 -1.26
C GLY A 219 1.78 4.90 -1.89
N ILE A 220 2.03 5.01 -3.19
CA ILE A 220 2.77 4.00 -3.96
C ILE A 220 3.65 4.69 -5.01
N ALA A 221 4.85 4.18 -5.21
CA ALA A 221 5.74 4.66 -6.26
C ALA A 221 6.59 3.53 -6.86
N VAL A 222 6.70 3.53 -8.18
CA VAL A 222 7.42 2.53 -8.97
C VAL A 222 8.81 3.05 -9.34
N ASP A 223 9.85 2.30 -8.98
CA ASP A 223 11.19 2.46 -9.55
C ASP A 223 11.28 1.60 -10.82
N TRP A 224 11.05 2.24 -11.96
CA TRP A 224 11.10 1.60 -13.28
C TRP A 224 12.52 1.19 -13.70
N VAL A 225 13.56 1.75 -13.06
CA VAL A 225 14.97 1.50 -13.42
C VAL A 225 15.51 0.30 -12.64
N ALA A 226 15.44 0.34 -11.31
CA ALA A 226 15.93 -0.76 -10.46
C ALA A 226 14.91 -1.88 -10.28
N ARG A 227 13.67 -1.71 -10.76
CA ARG A 227 12.56 -2.68 -10.70
C ARG A 227 12.09 -2.94 -9.26
N ASN A 228 11.96 -1.89 -8.48
CA ASN A 228 11.48 -1.92 -7.09
C ASN A 228 10.15 -1.16 -6.95
N LEU A 229 9.32 -1.58 -5.99
CA LEU A 229 8.04 -0.96 -5.65
C LEU A 229 8.11 -0.43 -4.22
N TYR A 230 7.83 0.86 -4.06
CA TYR A 230 7.85 1.57 -2.78
C TYR A 230 6.43 1.93 -2.39
N TRP A 231 6.13 1.89 -1.09
CA TRP A 231 4.86 2.38 -0.58
C TRP A 231 5.02 2.95 0.82
N THR A 232 4.07 3.80 1.18
CA THR A 232 3.87 4.36 2.51
C THR A 232 2.60 3.76 3.09
N ASP A 233 2.62 3.40 4.37
CA ASP A 233 1.45 2.89 5.08
C ASP A 233 1.22 3.70 6.36
N THR A 234 0.12 4.47 6.38
CA THR A 234 -0.30 5.32 7.50
C THR A 234 -0.83 4.53 8.68
N GLY A 235 -1.22 3.27 8.49
CA GLY A 235 -1.70 2.42 9.57
C GLY A 235 -0.60 1.65 10.28
N THR A 236 0.60 1.58 9.71
CA THR A 236 1.77 0.92 10.30
C THR A 236 2.98 1.85 10.47
N ASP A 237 2.86 3.12 10.11
CA ASP A 237 3.90 4.15 10.19
C ASP A 237 5.22 3.74 9.51
N ARG A 238 5.12 3.14 8.31
CA ARG A 238 6.25 2.55 7.60
C ARG A 238 6.36 3.02 6.16
N ILE A 239 7.60 3.10 5.71
CA ILE A 239 7.97 3.16 4.30
C ILE A 239 8.71 1.88 3.98
N GLU A 240 8.20 1.16 2.99
CA GLU A 240 8.67 -0.16 2.64
C GLU A 240 8.96 -0.28 1.14
N VAL A 241 9.72 -1.33 0.81
CA VAL A 241 10.09 -1.65 -0.57
C VAL A 241 10.03 -3.14 -0.82
N THR A 242 9.63 -3.50 -2.03
CA THR A 242 9.72 -4.86 -2.59
C THR A 242 10.25 -4.78 -4.01
N ARG A 243 10.57 -5.93 -4.61
CA ARG A 243 10.70 -6.02 -6.06
C ARG A 243 9.34 -5.86 -6.71
N LEU A 244 9.30 -5.45 -7.99
CA LEU A 244 8.05 -5.30 -8.73
C LEU A 244 7.21 -6.59 -8.88
N ASN A 245 7.79 -7.74 -8.55
CA ASN A 245 7.13 -9.05 -8.47
C ASN A 245 6.65 -9.44 -7.05
N GLY A 246 6.81 -8.57 -6.05
CA GLY A 246 6.40 -8.77 -4.65
C GLY A 246 7.44 -9.46 -3.76
N THR A 247 8.57 -9.91 -4.32
CA THR A 247 9.64 -10.56 -3.54
C THR A 247 10.54 -9.55 -2.83
N SER A 248 11.40 -10.05 -1.94
CA SER A 248 12.46 -9.26 -1.29
C SER A 248 11.95 -8.05 -0.50
N ARG A 249 10.84 -8.21 0.24
CA ARG A 249 10.28 -7.16 1.10
C ARG A 249 11.28 -6.67 2.13
N LYS A 250 11.44 -5.35 2.27
CA LYS A 250 12.30 -4.68 3.24
C LYS A 250 11.61 -3.41 3.76
N ILE A 251 11.64 -3.21 5.08
CA ILE A 251 11.25 -1.94 5.69
C ILE A 251 12.45 -0.98 5.61
N LEU A 252 12.23 0.21 5.06
CA LEU A 252 13.27 1.23 4.90
C LEU A 252 13.26 2.25 6.03
N ILE A 253 12.07 2.71 6.41
CA ILE A 253 11.89 3.72 7.44
C ILE A 253 10.68 3.31 8.29
N SER A 254 10.87 3.25 9.61
CA SER A 254 9.82 2.97 10.60
C SER A 254 9.90 3.87 11.84
N GLU A 255 10.93 4.71 11.93
CA GLU A 255 11.14 5.60 13.07
C GLU A 255 10.68 7.02 12.73
N ASN A 256 10.13 7.76 13.69
CA ASN A 256 9.72 9.16 13.51
C ASN A 256 8.82 9.38 12.27
N LEU A 257 7.92 8.43 11.99
CA LEU A 257 6.83 8.57 11.03
C LEU A 257 5.53 8.60 11.84
N ASP A 258 4.59 9.44 11.41
CA ASP A 258 3.28 9.55 12.05
C ASP A 258 2.17 9.23 11.04
N GLU A 259 2.09 9.99 9.94
CA GLU A 259 1.10 9.73 8.88
C GLU A 259 1.75 9.88 7.49
N PRO A 260 2.64 8.96 7.07
CA PRO A 260 3.31 9.02 5.78
C PRO A 260 2.34 8.75 4.62
N ARG A 261 2.22 9.68 3.67
CA ARG A 261 1.16 9.63 2.65
C ARG A 261 1.64 9.61 1.21
N ALA A 262 2.02 10.74 0.62
CA ALA A 262 2.44 10.78 -0.77
C ALA A 262 3.91 10.41 -0.86
N ILE A 263 4.29 9.61 -1.86
CA ILE A 263 5.68 9.25 -2.14
C ILE A 263 5.98 9.39 -3.63
N VAL A 264 7.13 9.97 -3.96
CA VAL A 264 7.65 10.06 -5.33
C VAL A 264 9.13 9.73 -5.36
N LEU A 265 9.58 9.14 -6.47
CA LEU A 265 10.94 8.65 -6.62
C LEU A 265 11.68 9.43 -7.71
N ASP A 266 12.99 9.56 -7.51
CA ASP A 266 13.95 9.96 -8.53
C ASP A 266 14.98 8.83 -8.73
N PRO A 267 14.64 7.77 -9.50
CA PRO A 267 15.55 6.64 -9.72
C PRO A 267 16.90 7.02 -10.33
N VAL A 268 16.96 8.14 -11.05
CA VAL A 268 18.17 8.58 -11.77
C VAL A 268 19.16 9.22 -10.82
N ASN A 269 18.67 10.07 -9.91
CA ASN A 269 19.51 10.73 -8.91
C ASN A 269 19.64 9.93 -7.60
N GLY A 270 18.78 8.94 -7.38
CA GLY A 270 18.86 8.04 -6.23
C GLY A 270 18.15 8.53 -4.98
N TYR A 271 17.08 9.32 -5.13
CA TYR A 271 16.33 9.91 -4.02
C TYR A 271 14.87 9.46 -4.01
N MET A 272 14.30 9.39 -2.81
CA MET A 272 12.85 9.34 -2.60
C MET A 272 12.41 10.54 -1.77
N TYR A 273 11.20 11.00 -2.03
CA TYR A 273 10.58 12.12 -1.34
C TYR A 273 9.20 11.67 -0.89
N TRP A 274 8.82 12.02 0.34
CA TRP A 274 7.48 11.73 0.84
C TRP A 274 6.94 12.85 1.71
N THR A 275 5.64 12.81 1.94
CA THR A 275 4.95 13.70 2.87
C THR A 275 4.51 12.92 4.09
N ASP A 276 4.55 13.57 5.25
CA ASP A 276 4.04 13.08 6.52
C ASP A 276 3.13 14.19 7.08
N TRP A 277 1.85 13.89 7.30
CA TRP A 277 0.82 14.89 7.64
C TRP A 277 0.31 14.76 9.08
N GLY A 278 1.01 14.01 9.93
CA GLY A 278 0.61 13.75 11.32
C GLY A 278 0.67 15.00 12.21
N GLU A 279 0.93 14.83 13.51
CA GLU A 279 0.98 15.90 14.50
C GLU A 279 1.99 17.01 14.10
N HIS A 280 3.08 16.62 13.43
CA HIS A 280 4.14 17.52 12.96
C HIS A 280 4.33 17.39 11.44
N PRO A 281 3.49 18.07 10.62
CA PRO A 281 3.52 17.93 9.17
C PRO A 281 4.87 18.32 8.56
N LYS A 282 5.39 17.46 7.70
CA LYS A 282 6.71 17.60 7.09
C LYS A 282 6.79 16.94 5.72
N ILE A 283 7.73 17.43 4.91
CA ILE A 283 8.14 16.81 3.66
C ILE A 283 9.60 16.41 3.83
N GLU A 284 9.90 15.16 3.51
CA GLU A 284 11.21 14.57 3.78
C GLU A 284 11.83 14.00 2.50
N ARG A 285 13.15 13.82 2.54
CA ARG A 285 13.94 13.21 1.47
C ARG A 285 14.90 12.20 2.08
N ALA A 286 15.08 11.08 1.42
CA ALA A 286 16.15 10.12 1.72
C ALA A 286 16.71 9.54 0.42
N ASN A 287 17.81 8.80 0.52
CA ASN A 287 18.25 7.91 -0.54
C ASN A 287 17.22 6.79 -0.76
N LEU A 288 17.26 6.13 -1.93
CA LEU A 288 16.36 5.01 -2.24
C LEU A 288 16.51 3.78 -1.33
N ASP A 289 17.60 3.69 -0.57
CA ASP A 289 17.84 2.66 0.46
C ASP A 289 17.39 3.09 1.87
N GLY A 290 16.79 4.28 2.03
CA GLY A 290 16.37 4.85 3.32
C GLY A 290 17.46 5.64 4.05
N THR A 291 18.71 5.64 3.59
CA THR A 291 19.81 6.37 4.23
C THR A 291 19.79 7.87 3.90
N ASP A 292 20.60 8.68 4.61
CA ASP A 292 20.69 10.15 4.45
C ASP A 292 19.32 10.85 4.51
N ARG A 293 18.45 10.40 5.43
CA ARG A 293 17.15 11.01 5.68
C ARG A 293 17.31 12.45 6.18
N VAL A 294 16.61 13.38 5.54
CA VAL A 294 16.59 14.80 5.87
C VAL A 294 15.17 15.35 5.77
N VAL A 295 14.78 16.16 6.75
CA VAL A 295 13.55 16.95 6.69
C VAL A 295 13.78 18.13 5.75
N LEU A 296 13.11 18.11 4.58
CA LEU A 296 13.24 19.14 3.55
C LEU A 296 12.44 20.40 3.89
N LEU A 297 11.24 20.20 4.46
CA LEU A 297 10.33 21.29 4.85
C LEU A 297 9.46 20.84 6.04
N ASN A 298 9.29 21.70 7.04
CA ASN A 298 8.46 21.47 8.23
C ASN A 298 7.71 22.73 8.69
N THR A 299 7.61 23.75 7.84
CA THR A 299 6.99 25.04 8.17
C THR A 299 5.81 25.32 7.26
N SER A 300 4.74 25.88 7.83
CA SER A 300 3.52 26.26 7.08
C SER A 300 2.98 25.12 6.20
N LEU A 301 2.92 23.92 6.79
CA LEU A 301 2.30 22.73 6.21
C LEU A 301 1.10 22.36 7.08
N GLY A 302 -0.01 22.00 6.45
CA GLY A 302 -1.17 21.42 7.08
C GLY A 302 -1.31 19.96 6.64
N TRP A 303 -1.94 19.72 5.48
CA TRP A 303 -2.16 18.38 4.95
C TRP A 303 -1.53 18.24 3.55
N PRO A 304 -0.21 18.04 3.46
CA PRO A 304 0.50 17.86 2.19
C PRO A 304 0.15 16.51 1.53
N ASN A 305 -1.05 16.42 0.96
CA ASN A 305 -1.61 15.18 0.42
C ASN A 305 -1.03 14.77 -0.92
N GLY A 306 -0.67 15.76 -1.74
CA GLY A 306 -0.19 15.55 -3.10
C GLY A 306 1.29 15.87 -3.23
N LEU A 307 2.06 15.04 -3.94
CA LEU A 307 3.48 15.28 -4.20
C LEU A 307 3.82 14.92 -5.65
N ALA A 308 4.53 15.80 -6.36
CA ALA A 308 5.01 15.55 -7.71
C ALA A 308 6.42 16.12 -7.93
N LEU A 309 7.24 15.41 -8.70
CA LEU A 309 8.61 15.79 -9.00
C LEU A 309 8.75 16.17 -10.48
N ASP A 310 9.38 17.32 -10.74
CA ASP A 310 9.88 17.69 -12.06
C ASP A 310 11.41 17.43 -12.08
N ASN A 311 11.80 16.23 -12.53
CA ASN A 311 13.20 15.80 -12.55
C ASN A 311 14.05 16.69 -13.48
N ALA A 312 13.47 17.22 -14.55
CA ALA A 312 14.19 18.06 -15.51
C ALA A 312 14.51 19.44 -14.93
N ALA A 313 13.58 20.01 -14.16
CA ALA A 313 13.76 21.31 -13.51
C ALA A 313 14.39 21.22 -12.10
N GLY A 314 14.47 20.02 -11.50
CA GLY A 314 14.92 19.84 -10.13
C GLY A 314 13.98 20.51 -9.12
N LYS A 315 12.66 20.42 -9.34
CA LYS A 315 11.63 21.04 -8.51
C LYS A 315 10.64 20.01 -7.97
N LEU A 316 10.24 20.19 -6.72
CA LEU A 316 9.22 19.41 -6.04
C LEU A 316 7.97 20.27 -5.85
N TYR A 317 6.83 19.76 -6.25
CA TYR A 317 5.53 20.40 -6.14
C TYR A 317 4.67 19.63 -5.15
N TRP A 318 3.91 20.32 -4.32
CA TRP A 318 2.94 19.67 -3.43
C TRP A 318 1.63 20.45 -3.38
N GLY A 319 0.55 19.71 -3.15
CA GLY A 319 -0.77 20.24 -2.88
C GLY A 319 -1.11 20.05 -1.41
N ASP A 320 -1.41 21.14 -0.71
CA ASP A 320 -1.81 21.12 0.69
C ASP A 320 -3.34 21.27 0.80
N ALA A 321 -4.01 20.23 1.28
CA ALA A 321 -5.46 20.15 1.38
C ALA A 321 -6.06 20.91 2.57
N LYS A 322 -5.21 21.41 3.49
CA LYS A 322 -5.65 22.20 4.64
C LYS A 322 -5.49 23.70 4.42
N THR A 323 -4.42 24.08 3.74
CA THR A 323 -4.12 25.48 3.42
C THR A 323 -4.60 25.91 2.04
N ASP A 324 -5.14 24.98 1.25
CA ASP A 324 -5.69 25.18 -0.10
C ASP A 324 -4.67 25.83 -1.06
N LYS A 325 -3.43 25.32 -1.06
CA LYS A 325 -2.32 25.85 -1.86
C LYS A 325 -1.62 24.76 -2.66
N ILE A 326 -1.15 25.13 -3.84
CA ILE A 326 -0.13 24.39 -4.58
C ILE A 326 1.17 25.19 -4.53
N GLU A 327 2.20 24.58 -4.00
CA GLU A 327 3.51 25.20 -3.80
C GLU A 327 4.61 24.41 -4.48
N VAL A 328 5.73 25.07 -4.72
CA VAL A 328 6.91 24.52 -5.36
C VAL A 328 8.16 24.88 -4.58
N ILE A 329 9.09 23.94 -4.48
CA ILE A 329 10.40 24.11 -3.85
C ILE A 329 11.45 23.45 -4.73
N SER A 330 12.69 23.92 -4.66
CA SER A 330 13.81 23.23 -5.30
C SER A 330 14.13 21.95 -4.53
N VAL A 331 14.60 20.89 -5.19
CA VAL A 331 14.94 19.59 -4.54
C VAL A 331 16.03 19.68 -3.47
N ASN A 332 16.74 20.80 -3.39
CA ASN A 332 17.71 21.13 -2.36
C ASN A 332 17.10 21.86 -1.13
N GLY A 333 15.79 22.12 -1.13
CA GLY A 333 15.07 22.82 -0.05
C GLY A 333 15.03 24.35 -0.18
N SER A 334 15.56 24.92 -1.27
CA SER A 334 15.57 26.37 -1.49
C SER A 334 14.44 26.85 -2.41
N ASN A 335 14.25 28.18 -2.48
CA ASN A 335 13.32 28.85 -3.41
C ASN A 335 11.87 28.33 -3.33
N ARG A 336 11.31 28.24 -2.13
CA ARG A 336 9.89 27.98 -1.94
C ARG A 336 9.06 29.11 -2.56
N GLN A 337 8.08 28.75 -3.38
CA GLN A 337 7.16 29.67 -4.05
C GLN A 337 5.75 29.08 -4.07
N THR A 338 4.73 29.93 -3.99
CA THR A 338 3.33 29.53 -4.17
C THR A 338 2.97 29.65 -5.65
N LEU A 339 2.47 28.57 -6.25
CA LEU A 339 2.04 28.54 -7.65
C LEU A 339 0.56 28.92 -7.79
N LEU A 340 -0.28 28.37 -6.92
CA LEU A 340 -1.72 28.62 -6.91
C LEU A 340 -2.19 28.73 -5.46
N GLU A 341 -3.05 29.70 -5.22
CA GLU A 341 -3.77 29.89 -3.96
C GLU A 341 -5.26 30.09 -4.26
N ASP A 342 -6.10 29.69 -3.30
CA ASP A 342 -7.57 29.74 -3.33
C ASP A 342 -8.27 28.76 -4.28
N LYS A 343 -9.49 28.35 -3.89
CA LYS A 343 -10.41 27.48 -4.67
C LYS A 343 -9.85 26.08 -4.97
N LEU A 344 -8.98 25.56 -4.11
CA LEU A 344 -8.44 24.21 -4.16
C LEU A 344 -9.10 23.39 -3.06
N HIS A 345 -10.29 22.86 -3.31
CA HIS A 345 -11.06 22.25 -2.24
C HIS A 345 -10.57 20.81 -2.05
N HIS A 346 -9.68 20.60 -1.07
CA HIS A 346 -9.25 19.26 -0.66
C HIS A 346 -8.57 18.42 -1.77
N ILE A 347 -7.34 18.81 -2.13
CA ILE A 347 -6.47 18.06 -3.05
C ILE A 347 -6.19 16.65 -2.49
N PHE A 348 -6.31 15.63 -3.34
CA PHE A 348 -5.95 14.25 -2.99
C PHE A 348 -4.86 13.70 -3.91
N GLY A 349 -5.24 13.22 -5.10
CA GLY A 349 -4.33 12.71 -6.12
C GLY A 349 -3.61 13.87 -6.78
N PHE A 350 -2.31 13.74 -7.02
CA PHE A 350 -1.49 14.84 -7.51
C PHE A 350 -0.33 14.30 -8.34
N THR A 351 -0.14 14.83 -9.54
CA THR A 351 0.85 14.32 -10.48
C THR A 351 1.26 15.40 -11.48
N LEU A 352 2.35 15.16 -12.20
CA LEU A 352 2.92 16.11 -13.16
C LEU A 352 3.24 15.38 -14.46
N LEU A 353 2.88 16.00 -15.58
CA LEU A 353 3.28 15.56 -16.91
C LEU A 353 3.52 16.76 -17.82
N GLY A 354 4.74 16.86 -18.35
CA GLY A 354 5.15 17.96 -19.24
C GLY A 354 5.11 19.32 -18.54
N ASP A 355 4.26 20.21 -19.03
CA ASP A 355 4.10 21.57 -18.50
C ASP A 355 2.89 21.74 -17.57
N TYR A 356 2.16 20.65 -17.30
CA TYR A 356 0.95 20.66 -16.49
C TYR A 356 1.10 19.83 -15.22
N ILE A 357 0.50 20.35 -14.16
CA ILE A 357 0.25 19.65 -12.90
C ILE A 357 -1.23 19.28 -12.88
N TYR A 358 -1.54 18.05 -12.51
CA TYR A 358 -2.88 17.48 -12.48
C TYR A 358 -3.22 17.07 -11.07
N TRP A 359 -4.47 17.30 -10.66
CA TRP A 359 -4.94 16.84 -9.35
C TRP A 359 -6.41 16.46 -9.35
N THR A 360 -6.79 15.69 -8.33
CA THR A 360 -8.18 15.38 -8.00
C THR A 360 -8.66 16.27 -6.86
N ASP A 361 -9.87 16.83 -7.01
CA ASP A 361 -10.54 17.62 -5.99
C ASP A 361 -11.76 16.83 -5.47
N TRP A 362 -11.72 16.43 -4.20
CA TRP A 362 -12.70 15.51 -3.62
C TRP A 362 -14.06 16.18 -3.40
N GLN A 363 -14.05 17.48 -3.12
CA GLN A 363 -15.27 18.24 -2.83
C GLN A 363 -16.00 18.64 -4.11
N ARG A 364 -15.27 19.04 -5.15
CA ARG A 364 -15.80 19.40 -6.48
C ARG A 364 -16.09 18.20 -7.35
N ARG A 365 -15.47 17.04 -7.06
CA ARG A 365 -15.61 15.82 -7.86
C ARG A 365 -15.09 16.05 -9.27
N SER A 366 -13.91 16.66 -9.38
CA SER A 366 -13.32 17.04 -10.65
C SER A 366 -11.84 16.69 -10.73
N ILE A 367 -11.38 16.45 -11.96
CA ILE A 367 -9.96 16.37 -12.31
C ILE A 367 -9.57 17.68 -12.98
N GLU A 368 -8.57 18.33 -12.42
CA GLU A 368 -8.15 19.66 -12.84
C GLU A 368 -6.66 19.67 -13.18
N ARG A 369 -6.26 20.63 -14.02
CA ARG A 369 -4.85 20.88 -14.31
C ARG A 369 -4.51 22.35 -14.27
N VAL A 370 -3.23 22.64 -14.02
CA VAL A 370 -2.68 23.99 -14.08
C VAL A 370 -1.37 23.97 -14.85
N HIS A 371 -1.17 24.98 -15.70
CA HIS A 371 0.10 25.16 -16.40
C HIS A 371 1.15 25.73 -15.44
N LYS A 372 2.31 25.06 -15.31
CA LYS A 372 3.32 25.32 -14.26
C LYS A 372 3.94 26.71 -14.28
N THR A 373 3.96 27.38 -15.44
CA THR A 373 4.55 28.73 -15.58
C THR A 373 3.52 29.86 -15.70
N THR A 374 2.40 29.64 -16.39
CA THR A 374 1.38 30.68 -16.62
C THR A 374 0.29 30.67 -15.55
N ALA A 375 0.25 29.64 -14.69
CA ALA A 375 -0.76 29.42 -13.67
C ALA A 375 -2.20 29.39 -14.23
N VAL A 376 -2.37 29.10 -15.53
CA VAL A 376 -3.70 28.95 -16.15
C VAL A 376 -4.28 27.60 -15.75
N ARG A 377 -5.45 27.64 -15.11
CA ARG A 377 -6.20 26.48 -14.58
C ARG A 377 -7.30 26.04 -15.54
N GLU A 378 -7.44 24.74 -15.72
CA GLU A 378 -8.42 24.09 -16.59
C GLU A 378 -9.04 22.88 -15.90
N ILE A 379 -10.34 22.65 -16.12
CA ILE A 379 -11.05 21.45 -15.65
C ILE A 379 -11.06 20.43 -16.80
N ILE A 380 -10.55 19.22 -16.56
CA ILE A 380 -10.47 18.14 -17.56
C ILE A 380 -11.75 17.31 -17.51
N ILE A 381 -12.14 16.89 -16.32
CA ILE A 381 -13.34 16.10 -16.07
C ILE A 381 -14.07 16.75 -14.91
N ASP A 382 -15.38 16.93 -15.07
CA ASP A 382 -16.29 17.41 -14.04
C ASP A 382 -17.28 16.29 -13.65
N GLN A 383 -17.83 16.38 -12.44
CA GLN A 383 -18.86 15.48 -11.91
C GLN A 383 -18.45 14.00 -11.78
N LEU A 384 -17.18 13.72 -11.46
CA LEU A 384 -16.66 12.37 -11.19
C LEU A 384 -16.43 12.18 -9.68
N PRO A 385 -17.28 11.44 -8.96
CA PRO A 385 -17.17 11.26 -7.50
C PRO A 385 -16.02 10.32 -7.09
N ASP A 386 -15.76 10.22 -5.79
CA ASP A 386 -14.88 9.23 -5.16
C ASP A 386 -13.45 9.16 -5.73
N LEU A 387 -12.92 10.30 -6.17
CA LEU A 387 -11.58 10.41 -6.74
C LEU A 387 -10.50 10.23 -5.67
N MET A 388 -9.55 9.34 -5.91
CA MET A 388 -8.44 9.06 -5.01
C MET A 388 -7.13 9.43 -5.71
N GLY A 389 -6.21 8.47 -5.85
CA GLY A 389 -4.90 8.62 -6.49
C GLY A 389 -4.97 8.88 -7.99
N LEU A 390 -3.98 9.62 -8.48
CA LEU A 390 -3.88 10.05 -9.87
C LEU A 390 -2.42 9.94 -10.34
N LYS A 391 -2.19 9.33 -11.50
CA LYS A 391 -0.86 9.25 -12.14
C LYS A 391 -0.94 9.65 -13.61
N ALA A 392 -0.22 10.71 -13.98
CA ALA A 392 -0.01 11.09 -15.38
C ALA A 392 1.28 10.46 -15.89
N THR A 393 1.26 9.88 -17.08
CA THR A 393 2.44 9.20 -17.64
C THR A 393 2.42 9.10 -19.15
N LYS A 394 3.61 8.90 -19.73
CA LYS A 394 3.80 8.47 -21.11
C LYS A 394 3.89 6.95 -21.14
N VAL A 395 3.00 6.30 -21.87
CA VAL A 395 2.83 4.83 -21.82
C VAL A 395 4.11 4.08 -22.22
N ALA A 396 4.81 4.54 -23.26
CA ALA A 396 5.95 3.81 -23.84
C ALA A 396 7.32 4.47 -23.59
N VAL A 397 7.38 5.53 -22.78
CA VAL A 397 8.62 6.31 -22.61
C VAL A 397 9.20 6.06 -21.22
N THR A 398 10.43 5.57 -21.21
CA THR A 398 11.25 5.48 -20.00
C THR A 398 12.25 6.62 -19.98
N HIS A 399 12.52 7.16 -18.79
CA HIS A 399 13.47 8.25 -18.61
C HIS A 399 14.61 7.84 -17.68
N GLY A 400 15.84 8.10 -18.14
CA GLY A 400 17.06 7.86 -17.39
C GLY A 400 17.41 6.38 -17.21
N THR A 401 18.60 6.15 -16.69
CA THR A 401 19.13 4.83 -16.34
C THR A 401 20.09 4.99 -15.16
N ASN A 402 20.41 3.89 -14.48
CA ASN A 402 21.32 3.85 -13.36
C ASN A 402 22.03 2.49 -13.29
N GLY A 403 22.96 2.32 -12.35
CA GLY A 403 23.75 1.08 -12.22
C GLY A 403 22.95 -0.18 -11.87
N CYS A 404 21.70 -0.06 -11.40
CA CYS A 404 20.83 -1.20 -11.12
C CYS A 404 20.08 -1.72 -12.35
N ALA A 405 20.04 -0.97 -13.45
CA ALA A 405 19.24 -1.31 -14.64
C ALA A 405 19.70 -2.59 -15.34
N VAL A 406 20.99 -2.93 -15.24
CA VAL A 406 21.58 -4.11 -15.87
C VAL A 406 21.95 -5.11 -14.78
N ASP A 407 21.46 -6.35 -14.91
CA ASP A 407 21.75 -7.47 -14.00
C ASP A 407 21.55 -7.12 -12.52
N ASN A 408 20.56 -6.29 -12.20
CA ASN A 408 20.30 -5.81 -10.84
C ASN A 408 21.53 -5.19 -10.15
N GLY A 409 22.45 -4.59 -10.91
CA GLY A 409 23.72 -4.07 -10.38
C GLY A 409 24.62 -5.15 -9.74
N GLY A 410 24.42 -6.43 -10.05
CA GLY A 410 25.10 -7.57 -9.43
C GLY A 410 24.54 -8.00 -8.07
N CYS A 411 23.47 -7.35 -7.60
CA CYS A 411 22.87 -7.65 -6.30
C CYS A 411 22.02 -8.92 -6.35
N SER A 412 22.15 -9.78 -5.32
CA SER A 412 21.36 -11.02 -5.22
C SER A 412 19.86 -10.78 -5.05
N HIS A 413 19.46 -9.71 -4.35
CA HIS A 413 18.07 -9.43 -4.01
C HIS A 413 17.65 -8.00 -4.38
N LEU A 414 17.94 -7.01 -3.53
CA LEU A 414 17.59 -5.60 -3.76
C LEU A 414 18.81 -4.83 -4.25
N CYS A 415 18.61 -3.98 -5.27
CA CYS A 415 19.58 -3.00 -5.73
C CYS A 415 19.01 -1.60 -5.54
N PHE A 416 19.80 -0.73 -4.91
CA PHE A 416 19.50 0.68 -4.76
C PHE A 416 20.58 1.52 -5.44
N TRP A 417 20.14 2.58 -6.11
CA TRP A 417 21.04 3.59 -6.65
C TRP A 417 21.15 4.74 -5.64
N CYS A 418 22.31 4.86 -4.99
CA CYS A 418 22.55 5.85 -3.94
C CYS A 418 23.83 6.62 -4.24
N GLN A 419 23.76 7.95 -4.27
CA GLN A 419 24.94 8.82 -4.48
C GLN A 419 25.80 8.43 -5.72
N ARG A 420 25.16 8.04 -6.82
CA ARG A 420 25.80 7.54 -8.06
C ARG A 420 26.56 6.21 -7.92
N ALA A 421 26.25 5.42 -6.90
CA ALA A 421 26.79 4.09 -6.70
C ALA A 421 25.66 3.06 -6.52
N VAL A 422 25.93 1.82 -6.91
CA VAL A 422 25.07 0.69 -6.59
C VAL A 422 25.29 0.29 -5.14
N ARG A 423 24.20 0.08 -4.40
CA ARG A 423 24.18 -0.54 -3.08
C ARG A 423 23.22 -1.71 -3.08
N CYS A 424 23.74 -2.89 -2.76
CA CYS A 424 22.91 -4.06 -2.57
C CYS A 424 22.35 -4.07 -1.16
N ALA A 425 21.14 -4.61 -1.02
CA ALA A 425 20.51 -4.78 0.27
C ALA A 425 19.73 -6.09 0.32
N CYS A 426 19.54 -6.55 1.55
CA CYS A 426 18.85 -7.79 1.81
C CYS A 426 17.41 -7.57 2.28
N PRO A 427 16.51 -8.50 1.92
CA PRO A 427 15.15 -8.55 2.45
C PRO A 427 15.17 -8.68 3.97
N MET A 428 14.00 -8.49 4.57
CA MET A 428 13.76 -8.80 5.98
C MET A 428 14.24 -10.21 6.35
N GLY A 429 15.06 -10.30 7.41
CA GLY A 429 15.57 -11.57 7.95
C GLY A 429 16.82 -12.14 7.26
N LEU A 430 17.37 -11.45 6.26
CA LEU A 430 18.63 -11.81 5.60
C LEU A 430 19.69 -10.73 5.82
N GLU A 431 20.96 -11.13 5.75
CA GLU A 431 22.11 -10.25 5.89
C GLU A 431 22.99 -10.22 4.66
N LEU A 432 23.60 -9.06 4.43
CA LEU A 432 24.52 -8.84 3.32
C LEU A 432 25.90 -9.36 3.70
N LEU A 433 26.46 -10.22 2.87
CA LEU A 433 27.82 -10.71 3.01
C LEU A 433 28.85 -9.60 2.81
N SER A 434 30.10 -9.88 3.20
CA SER A 434 31.24 -8.99 3.02
C SER A 434 31.58 -8.72 1.54
N ASP A 435 31.05 -9.51 0.61
CA ASP A 435 31.11 -9.24 -0.83
C ASP A 435 30.25 -8.05 -1.25
N LEU A 436 29.38 -7.54 -0.38
CA LEU A 436 28.43 -6.45 -0.59
C LEU A 436 27.39 -6.71 -1.70
N HIS A 437 27.15 -7.96 -2.08
CA HIS A 437 26.21 -8.33 -3.15
C HIS A 437 25.25 -9.47 -2.74
N THR A 438 25.73 -10.42 -1.95
CA THR A 438 25.00 -11.66 -1.67
C THR A 438 24.33 -11.62 -0.32
N CYS A 439 23.08 -12.06 -0.26
CA CYS A 439 22.31 -12.15 0.99
C CYS A 439 22.26 -13.59 1.51
N VAL A 440 22.44 -13.76 2.82
CA VAL A 440 22.40 -15.05 3.51
C VAL A 440 21.49 -15.02 4.72
N VAL A 441 21.03 -16.20 5.15
CA VAL A 441 20.33 -16.37 6.42
C VAL A 441 21.37 -16.50 7.53
N PRO A 442 21.39 -15.62 8.54
CA PRO A 442 22.36 -15.69 9.63
C PRO A 442 22.09 -16.87 10.57
N GLU A 443 23.15 -17.46 11.14
CA GLU A 443 23.03 -18.62 12.04
C GLU A 443 22.68 -18.23 13.48
N ALA A 444 23.14 -17.07 13.96
CA ALA A 444 22.93 -16.61 15.32
C ALA A 444 22.97 -15.08 15.41
N PHE A 445 22.17 -14.53 16.34
CA PHE A 445 22.05 -13.10 16.58
C PHE A 445 22.14 -12.81 18.08
N LEU A 446 22.82 -11.72 18.41
CA LEU A 446 22.72 -11.05 19.69
C LEU A 446 21.60 -10.00 19.59
N LEU A 447 20.69 -10.00 20.56
CA LEU A 447 19.62 -9.01 20.65
C LEU A 447 19.85 -8.12 21.86
N PHE A 448 19.63 -6.82 21.71
CA PHE A 448 19.76 -5.87 22.80
C PHE A 448 18.76 -4.72 22.67
N THR A 449 18.38 -4.14 23.80
CA THR A 449 17.53 -2.96 23.87
C THR A 449 18.38 -1.70 23.91
N ASN A 450 17.96 -0.72 23.13
CA ASN A 450 18.22 0.68 23.40
C ASN A 450 16.90 1.30 23.91
N ARG A 451 16.96 2.43 24.60
CA ARG A 451 15.80 3.01 25.30
C ARG A 451 14.53 3.02 24.43
N ASP A 452 14.65 3.46 23.18
CA ASP A 452 13.55 3.63 22.24
C ASP A 452 13.46 2.55 21.15
N SER A 453 14.35 1.56 21.13
CA SER A 453 14.49 0.64 20.00
C SER A 453 15.07 -0.72 20.39
N ILE A 454 14.72 -1.76 19.64
CA ILE A 454 15.32 -3.10 19.80
C ILE A 454 16.25 -3.35 18.64
N ARG A 455 17.44 -3.87 18.93
CA ARG A 455 18.52 -3.97 17.96
C ARG A 455 19.12 -5.38 17.97
N SER A 456 19.72 -5.73 16.85
CA SER A 456 20.28 -7.05 16.58
C SER A 456 21.68 -6.92 15.99
N ILE A 457 22.57 -7.82 16.39
CA ILE A 457 23.93 -7.96 15.84
C ILE A 457 24.10 -9.44 15.48
N SER A 458 24.48 -9.74 14.25
CA SER A 458 24.84 -11.12 13.89
C SER A 458 26.21 -11.49 14.43
N LEU A 459 26.27 -12.73 14.94
CA LEU A 459 27.49 -13.31 15.50
C LEU A 459 28.32 -14.04 14.43
N GLY A 460 27.78 -14.25 13.22
CA GLY A 460 28.43 -15.02 12.15
C GLY A 460 29.07 -14.18 11.04
N THR A 461 28.69 -12.91 10.91
CA THR A 461 29.13 -11.98 9.85
C THR A 461 29.76 -10.72 10.46
N ASN A 462 30.11 -9.72 9.64
CA ASN A 462 30.52 -8.40 10.13
C ASN A 462 29.47 -7.92 11.14
N SER A 463 29.85 -7.81 12.43
CA SER A 463 28.99 -7.50 13.59
C SER A 463 28.31 -6.13 13.46
N ASN A 464 27.39 -6.02 12.52
CA ASN A 464 26.67 -4.82 12.18
C ASN A 464 25.49 -4.68 13.13
N ASP A 465 25.39 -3.52 13.76
CA ASP A 465 24.25 -3.15 14.58
C ASP A 465 23.07 -2.76 13.69
N VAL A 466 22.01 -3.57 13.74
CA VAL A 466 20.79 -3.44 12.94
C VAL A 466 19.59 -3.27 13.86
N ALA A 467 18.91 -2.13 13.76
CA ALA A 467 17.63 -1.91 14.43
C ALA A 467 16.54 -2.80 13.83
N ILE A 468 15.76 -3.46 14.70
CA ILE A 468 14.55 -4.18 14.29
C ILE A 468 13.44 -3.13 14.12
N PRO A 469 12.79 -3.05 12.95
CA PRO A 469 11.83 -1.97 12.64
C PRO A 469 10.49 -2.21 13.32
N LEU A 470 10.46 -2.09 14.65
CA LEU A 470 9.28 -2.19 15.49
C LEU A 470 8.61 -0.83 15.61
N THR A 471 7.28 -0.85 15.67
CA THR A 471 6.47 0.37 15.84
C THR A 471 5.92 0.44 17.26
N GLY A 472 5.77 1.66 17.78
CA GLY A 472 5.18 1.90 19.10
C GLY A 472 6.06 1.54 20.30
N VAL A 473 7.34 1.21 20.11
CA VAL A 473 8.30 1.07 21.20
C VAL A 473 8.56 2.44 21.83
N LYS A 474 8.45 2.51 23.16
CA LYS A 474 8.64 3.75 23.94
C LYS A 474 9.82 3.64 24.89
N GLU A 475 9.81 2.63 25.77
CA GLU A 475 10.93 2.35 26.68
C GLU A 475 11.15 0.83 26.83
N ALA A 476 11.82 0.22 25.86
CA ALA A 476 12.09 -1.22 25.87
C ALA A 476 13.13 -1.59 26.94
N SER A 477 12.77 -2.54 27.81
CA SER A 477 13.61 -2.91 28.97
C SER A 477 14.23 -4.29 28.83
N VAL A 478 13.42 -5.36 28.82
CA VAL A 478 13.89 -6.75 28.81
C VAL A 478 13.51 -7.45 27.51
N LEU A 479 14.34 -8.39 27.07
CA LEU A 479 14.13 -9.20 25.88
C LEU A 479 13.99 -10.68 26.22
N GLY A 480 13.18 -11.36 25.42
CA GLY A 480 13.10 -12.81 25.33
C GLY A 480 12.95 -13.22 23.87
N PHE A 481 13.26 -14.48 23.56
CA PHE A 481 13.12 -14.99 22.21
C PHE A 481 12.61 -16.44 22.22
N ASP A 482 11.73 -16.74 21.29
CA ASP A 482 11.32 -18.10 20.97
C ASP A 482 11.88 -18.49 19.59
N VAL A 483 12.86 -19.39 19.60
CA VAL A 483 13.53 -19.90 18.38
C VAL A 483 12.56 -20.68 17.49
N SER A 484 11.59 -21.37 18.08
CA SER A 484 10.66 -22.22 17.32
C SER A 484 9.70 -21.38 16.47
N GLU A 485 9.21 -20.26 17.03
CA GLU A 485 8.33 -19.32 16.35
C GLU A 485 9.08 -18.16 15.66
N LYS A 486 10.39 -18.01 15.92
CA LYS A 486 11.21 -16.88 15.46
C LYS A 486 10.67 -15.52 15.92
N ARG A 487 10.11 -15.47 17.13
CA ARG A 487 9.49 -14.27 17.71
C ARG A 487 10.31 -13.73 18.87
N ILE A 488 10.52 -12.42 18.85
CA ILE A 488 11.05 -11.67 19.99
C ILE A 488 9.90 -11.25 20.89
N TYR A 489 10.18 -11.21 22.18
CA TYR A 489 9.31 -10.71 23.23
C TYR A 489 10.04 -9.56 23.92
N TRP A 490 9.33 -8.49 24.25
CA TRP A 490 9.91 -7.40 25.03
C TRP A 490 8.92 -6.81 26.02
N THR A 491 9.48 -6.27 27.11
CA THR A 491 8.74 -5.45 28.05
C THR A 491 8.96 -3.97 27.72
N ASP A 492 7.90 -3.18 27.79
CA ASP A 492 7.96 -1.72 27.61
C ASP A 492 7.48 -1.03 28.89
N ILE A 493 8.38 -0.28 29.54
CA ILE A 493 8.12 0.38 30.83
C ILE A 493 7.15 1.54 30.65
N GLN A 494 7.32 2.34 29.60
CA GLN A 494 6.50 3.54 29.40
C GLN A 494 5.13 3.18 28.83
N ALA A 495 5.09 2.23 27.89
CA ALA A 495 3.84 1.73 27.32
C ALA A 495 3.08 0.81 28.30
N LYS A 496 3.77 0.25 29.31
CA LYS A 496 3.24 -0.72 30.29
C LYS A 496 2.67 -1.97 29.62
N LYS A 497 3.40 -2.51 28.65
CA LYS A 497 2.98 -3.69 27.87
C LYS A 497 4.10 -4.72 27.77
N ILE A 498 3.70 -5.98 27.62
CA ILE A 498 4.56 -7.03 27.08
C ILE A 498 4.09 -7.28 25.66
N SER A 499 5.01 -7.18 24.69
CA SER A 499 4.69 -7.32 23.28
C SER A 499 5.59 -8.36 22.63
N ARG A 500 5.16 -8.89 21.49
CA ARG A 500 5.94 -9.81 20.67
C ARG A 500 5.86 -9.44 19.20
N ALA A 501 6.89 -9.78 18.45
CA ALA A 501 6.97 -9.56 17.01
C ALA A 501 7.94 -10.54 16.37
N PHE A 502 7.90 -10.68 15.06
CA PHE A 502 8.97 -11.34 14.33
C PHE A 502 10.24 -10.48 14.28
N MET A 503 11.40 -11.11 14.08
CA MET A 503 12.72 -10.45 13.98
C MET A 503 12.83 -9.40 12.85
N ASN A 504 11.90 -9.42 11.91
CA ASN A 504 11.77 -8.43 10.85
C ASN A 504 10.92 -7.21 11.24
N GLY A 505 10.51 -7.09 12.51
CA GLY A 505 9.67 -6.02 13.03
C GLY A 505 8.18 -6.20 12.72
N SER A 506 7.79 -7.36 12.24
CA SER A 506 6.49 -7.61 11.64
C SER A 506 5.57 -8.39 12.61
N SER A 507 4.25 -8.32 12.40
CA SER A 507 3.22 -8.88 13.28
C SER A 507 3.40 -8.53 14.76
N VAL A 508 3.50 -7.23 15.05
CA VAL A 508 3.56 -6.73 16.44
C VAL A 508 2.22 -7.03 17.13
N GLU A 509 2.27 -7.82 18.20
CA GLU A 509 1.13 -8.22 19.02
C GLU A 509 1.39 -7.84 20.48
N HIS A 510 0.38 -7.35 21.20
CA HIS A 510 0.49 -7.11 22.64
C HIS A 510 0.00 -8.33 23.42
N VAL A 511 0.92 -9.01 24.10
CA VAL A 511 0.67 -10.22 24.89
C VAL A 511 0.02 -9.86 26.23
N VAL A 512 0.48 -8.78 26.87
CA VAL A 512 -0.09 -8.25 28.11
C VAL A 512 -0.25 -6.74 27.97
N GLU A 513 -1.49 -6.25 28.06
CA GLU A 513 -1.81 -4.84 27.83
C GLU A 513 -2.10 -4.02 29.09
N PHE A 514 -2.35 -4.67 30.22
CA PHE A 514 -2.79 -4.01 31.45
C PHE A 514 -2.20 -4.67 32.70
N GLY A 515 -2.18 -3.93 33.80
CA GLY A 515 -1.71 -4.46 35.10
C GLY A 515 -0.20 -4.71 35.15
N LEU A 516 0.57 -3.96 34.36
CA LEU A 516 2.03 -3.86 34.44
C LEU A 516 2.38 -2.46 34.95
N ASP A 517 3.46 -2.34 35.72
CA ASP A 517 3.97 -1.05 36.19
C ASP A 517 5.46 -0.88 35.85
N TYR A 518 6.33 -1.77 36.34
CA TYR A 518 7.76 -1.79 36.00
C TYR A 518 8.23 -3.22 35.71
N PRO A 519 7.91 -3.80 34.54
CA PRO A 519 8.33 -5.14 34.15
C PRO A 519 9.83 -5.16 33.76
N GLU A 520 10.70 -5.27 34.77
CA GLU A 520 12.16 -5.24 34.64
C GLU A 520 12.82 -6.63 34.57
N GLY A 521 12.03 -7.71 34.58
CA GLY A 521 12.52 -9.08 34.31
C GLY A 521 11.54 -9.88 33.48
N MET A 522 12.06 -10.72 32.58
CA MET A 522 11.24 -11.59 31.74
C MET A 522 12.05 -12.77 31.24
N ALA A 523 11.41 -13.92 31.14
CA ALA A 523 11.98 -15.12 30.54
C ALA A 523 10.89 -15.93 29.82
N VAL A 524 11.29 -16.56 28.72
CA VAL A 524 10.42 -17.37 27.86
C VAL A 524 10.66 -18.84 28.17
N ASP A 525 9.60 -19.56 28.52
CA ASP A 525 9.60 -21.03 28.58
C ASP A 525 9.21 -21.58 27.21
N TRP A 526 10.23 -21.85 26.38
CA TRP A 526 10.04 -22.38 25.03
C TRP A 526 9.56 -23.85 25.02
N MET A 527 9.67 -24.58 26.13
CA MET A 527 9.23 -25.97 26.22
C MET A 527 7.76 -26.06 26.64
N GLY A 528 7.36 -25.29 27.66
CA GLY A 528 5.99 -25.23 28.17
C GLY A 528 5.10 -24.20 27.46
N ARG A 529 5.68 -23.38 26.55
CA ARG A 529 5.00 -22.30 25.82
C ARG A 529 4.35 -21.28 26.75
N ASN A 530 5.12 -20.84 27.75
CA ASN A 530 4.73 -19.82 28.71
C ASN A 530 5.72 -18.65 28.73
N ILE A 531 5.26 -17.48 29.14
CA ILE A 531 6.07 -16.31 29.39
C ILE A 531 5.97 -15.94 30.86
N TYR A 532 7.12 -15.73 31.48
CA TYR A 532 7.23 -15.33 32.88
C TYR A 532 7.82 -13.94 32.95
N TRP A 533 7.31 -13.11 33.86
CA TRP A 533 7.88 -11.78 34.09
C TRP A 533 7.86 -11.39 35.56
N ALA A 534 8.84 -10.57 35.92
CA ALA A 534 9.00 -9.93 37.22
C ALA A 534 8.71 -8.44 37.07
N ASP A 535 7.75 -7.95 37.87
CA ASP A 535 7.36 -6.55 37.90
C ASP A 535 7.72 -5.94 39.25
N THR A 536 8.65 -4.99 39.24
CA THR A 536 9.16 -4.31 40.44
C THR A 536 8.15 -3.34 41.04
N GLY A 537 7.31 -2.73 40.20
CA GLY A 537 6.27 -1.78 40.63
C GLY A 537 5.16 -2.51 41.39
N THR A 538 4.70 -3.64 40.86
CA THR A 538 3.67 -4.44 41.54
C THR A 538 4.23 -5.44 42.56
N ASN A 539 5.55 -5.67 42.57
CA ASN A 539 6.24 -6.69 43.35
C ASN A 539 5.63 -8.08 43.18
N ARG A 540 5.54 -8.53 41.93
CA ARG A 540 4.98 -9.84 41.55
C ARG A 540 5.84 -10.52 40.49
N ILE A 541 5.84 -11.84 40.54
CA ILE A 541 6.26 -12.70 39.43
C ILE A 541 5.00 -13.39 38.93
N GLU A 542 4.74 -13.24 37.64
CA GLU A 542 3.55 -13.73 36.98
C GLU A 542 3.91 -14.58 35.76
N VAL A 543 2.96 -15.39 35.32
CA VAL A 543 3.07 -16.25 34.15
C VAL A 543 1.82 -16.13 33.29
N ALA A 544 1.98 -16.28 31.98
CA ALA A 544 0.90 -16.46 31.02
C ALA A 544 1.37 -17.41 29.91
N GLN A 545 0.47 -17.89 29.07
CA GLN A 545 0.87 -18.51 27.80
C GLN A 545 1.52 -17.46 26.88
N LEU A 546 2.28 -17.92 25.87
CA LEU A 546 2.96 -17.02 24.92
C LEU A 546 2.02 -16.06 24.17
N ASP A 547 0.73 -16.39 24.07
CA ASP A 547 -0.31 -15.54 23.47
C ASP A 547 -1.01 -14.63 24.49
N GLY A 548 -0.61 -14.67 25.76
CA GLY A 548 -1.14 -13.83 26.84
C GLY A 548 -2.31 -14.46 27.61
N GLN A 549 -2.79 -15.63 27.19
CA GLN A 549 -3.90 -16.29 27.88
C GLN A 549 -3.47 -16.89 29.23
N TYR A 550 -4.47 -17.11 30.09
CA TYR A 550 -4.30 -17.79 31.38
C TYR A 550 -3.27 -17.13 32.32
N ARG A 551 -3.26 -15.79 32.35
CA ARG A 551 -2.42 -15.01 33.27
C ARG A 551 -2.66 -15.41 34.73
N GLN A 552 -1.58 -15.70 35.44
CA GLN A 552 -1.58 -16.10 36.84
C GLN A 552 -0.42 -15.46 37.61
N VAL A 553 -0.68 -15.01 38.84
CA VAL A 553 0.36 -14.57 39.79
C VAL A 553 0.94 -15.80 40.49
N LEU A 554 2.26 -15.98 40.43
CA LEU A 554 2.98 -17.10 41.05
C LEU A 554 3.60 -16.72 42.39
N VAL A 555 4.31 -15.59 42.40
CA VAL A 555 5.00 -15.08 43.60
C VAL A 555 4.63 -13.62 43.80
N TYR A 556 4.37 -13.23 45.04
CA TYR A 556 4.03 -11.86 45.39
C TYR A 556 4.66 -11.48 46.73
N LYS A 557 4.81 -10.17 46.96
CA LYS A 557 5.26 -9.64 48.24
C LYS A 557 4.21 -9.86 49.32
N ASP A 558 4.60 -10.61 50.36
CA ASP A 558 3.81 -10.82 51.56
C ASP A 558 4.35 -9.93 52.68
N LEU A 559 3.55 -8.95 53.11
CA LEU A 559 3.92 -7.95 54.11
C LEU A 559 4.21 -8.55 55.49
N ASP A 560 3.62 -9.70 55.79
CA ASP A 560 3.79 -10.37 57.09
C ASP A 560 5.01 -11.32 57.10
N ASN A 561 5.61 -11.57 55.93
CA ASN A 561 6.76 -12.45 55.79
C ASN A 561 8.00 -11.67 55.31
N PRO A 562 8.98 -11.37 56.19
CA PRO A 562 10.20 -10.65 55.82
C PRO A 562 11.16 -11.43 54.92
N ARG A 563 10.84 -12.68 54.55
CA ARG A 563 11.55 -13.47 53.52
C ARG A 563 10.78 -13.55 52.19
N SER A 564 9.64 -12.86 52.07
CA SER A 564 8.84 -12.79 50.85
C SER A 564 9.54 -11.98 49.76
N LEU A 565 8.95 -12.00 48.56
CA LEU A 565 9.46 -11.31 47.37
C LEU A 565 9.65 -9.81 47.64
N ASP A 566 10.84 -9.29 47.37
CA ASP A 566 11.15 -7.88 47.57
C ASP A 566 11.96 -7.31 46.40
N ASN A 567 11.30 -6.50 45.57
CA ASN A 567 11.85 -5.83 44.39
C ASN A 567 12.51 -6.81 43.38
N PRO A 568 11.71 -7.69 42.74
CA PRO A 568 12.21 -8.71 41.80
C PRO A 568 12.59 -8.09 40.45
N ARG A 569 13.80 -8.39 39.95
CA ARG A 569 14.29 -7.90 38.66
C ARG A 569 14.51 -9.04 37.67
N SER A 570 15.76 -9.29 37.26
CA SER A 570 16.05 -10.25 36.20
C SER A 570 15.58 -11.65 36.55
N LEU A 571 15.13 -12.36 35.53
CA LEU A 571 14.52 -13.67 35.61
C LEU A 571 15.21 -14.59 34.60
N ALA A 572 15.53 -15.82 35.01
CA ALA A 572 16.03 -16.88 34.14
C ALA A 572 15.33 -18.20 34.45
N LEU A 573 15.09 -19.01 33.43
CA LEU A 573 14.36 -20.28 33.55
C LEU A 573 15.25 -21.46 33.18
N ASP A 574 15.02 -22.58 33.86
CA ASP A 574 15.54 -23.90 33.49
C ASP A 574 14.36 -24.86 33.30
N PRO A 575 13.67 -24.80 32.14
CA PRO A 575 12.46 -25.58 31.90
C PRO A 575 12.70 -27.10 31.94
N ALA A 576 13.90 -27.55 31.56
CA ALA A 576 14.26 -28.96 31.54
C ALA A 576 14.25 -29.56 32.96
N ASN A 577 14.63 -28.77 33.97
CA ASN A 577 14.64 -29.20 35.38
C ASN A 577 13.47 -28.61 36.21
N GLY A 578 12.66 -27.72 35.63
CA GLY A 578 11.48 -27.14 36.28
C GLY A 578 11.79 -26.06 37.32
N TYR A 579 12.91 -25.35 37.16
CA TYR A 579 13.33 -24.28 38.08
C TYR A 579 13.25 -22.89 37.46
N MET A 580 12.96 -21.89 38.29
CA MET A 580 13.10 -20.48 37.95
C MET A 580 14.02 -19.76 38.94
N TYR A 581 14.76 -18.79 38.43
CA TYR A 581 15.78 -18.02 39.15
C TYR A 581 15.51 -16.53 38.96
N TRP A 582 15.62 -15.73 40.02
CA TRP A 582 15.51 -14.28 39.91
C TRP A 582 16.38 -13.55 40.91
N THR A 583 16.66 -12.28 40.60
CA THR A 583 17.40 -11.36 41.47
C THR A 583 16.43 -10.48 42.26
N GLU A 584 16.74 -10.22 43.53
CA GLU A 584 15.97 -9.32 44.41
C GLU A 584 16.85 -8.17 44.90
N TRP A 585 16.36 -6.93 44.80
CA TRP A 585 17.06 -5.70 45.25
C TRP A 585 16.53 -5.13 46.57
N GLY A 586 15.62 -5.86 47.22
CA GLY A 586 14.99 -5.45 48.46
C GLY A 586 15.95 -5.22 49.63
N GLY A 587 15.40 -5.14 50.85
CA GLY A 587 16.20 -4.92 52.06
C GLY A 587 17.28 -5.98 52.32
N ARG A 588 17.22 -7.13 51.63
CA ARG A 588 18.21 -8.21 51.65
C ARG A 588 18.46 -8.72 50.23
N PRO A 589 19.38 -8.11 49.48
CA PRO A 589 19.62 -8.53 48.10
C PRO A 589 20.13 -9.97 48.04
N ARG A 590 19.53 -10.75 47.13
CA ARG A 590 19.81 -12.18 46.97
C ARG A 590 19.44 -12.64 45.56
N ILE A 591 19.95 -13.82 45.21
CA ILE A 591 19.44 -14.60 44.09
C ILE A 591 18.58 -15.72 44.66
N ALA A 592 17.32 -15.76 44.26
CA ALA A 592 16.35 -16.74 44.70
C ALA A 592 16.13 -17.81 43.63
N ARG A 593 15.77 -19.01 44.08
CA ARG A 593 15.37 -20.13 43.23
C ARG A 593 14.04 -20.69 43.73
N ALA A 594 13.15 -21.03 42.82
CA ALA A 594 11.91 -21.74 43.09
C ALA A 594 11.59 -22.74 41.99
N TYR A 595 10.58 -23.58 42.21
CA TYR A 595 9.95 -24.31 41.12
C TYR A 595 9.21 -23.34 40.20
N MET A 596 9.03 -23.71 38.93
CA MET A 596 8.34 -22.88 37.93
C MET A 596 6.85 -22.63 38.21
N ASP A 597 6.27 -23.31 39.20
CA ASP A 597 4.91 -23.04 39.71
C ASP A 597 4.88 -22.01 40.86
N GLY A 598 6.04 -21.46 41.25
CA GLY A 598 6.17 -20.52 42.37
C GLY A 598 6.42 -21.18 43.73
N ASN A 599 6.37 -22.50 43.82
CA ASN A 599 6.55 -23.21 45.09
C ASN A 599 8.03 -23.37 45.48
N THR A 600 8.28 -23.59 46.77
CA THR A 600 9.60 -23.94 47.32
C THR A 600 10.67 -22.88 47.05
N ILE A 601 10.37 -21.62 47.42
CA ILE A 601 11.31 -20.51 47.29
C ILE A 601 12.45 -20.67 48.29
N ILE A 602 13.68 -20.72 47.78
CA ILE A 602 14.91 -20.71 48.59
C ILE A 602 15.83 -19.58 48.16
N THR A 603 16.67 -19.14 49.09
CA THR A 603 17.82 -18.27 48.78
C THR A 603 18.94 -19.13 48.24
N LEU A 604 19.30 -18.93 46.97
CA LEU A 604 20.37 -19.68 46.31
C LEU A 604 21.73 -19.06 46.62
N VAL A 605 21.84 -17.74 46.44
CA VAL A 605 23.04 -16.95 46.73
C VAL A 605 22.62 -15.77 47.61
N ASP A 606 23.26 -15.64 48.76
CA ASP A 606 23.08 -14.51 49.68
C ASP A 606 24.22 -13.49 49.53
N LYS A 607 24.02 -12.30 50.13
CA LYS A 607 25.03 -11.23 50.18
C LYS A 607 25.54 -10.83 48.79
N VAL A 608 24.63 -10.73 47.84
CA VAL A 608 24.88 -9.98 46.59
C VAL A 608 24.58 -8.50 46.85
N GLY A 609 25.13 -7.62 46.03
CA GLY A 609 24.69 -6.23 45.94
C GLY A 609 23.44 -6.12 45.06
N ARG A 610 23.40 -5.13 44.19
CA ARG A 610 22.36 -4.98 43.16
C ARG A 610 22.64 -5.89 41.96
N ALA A 611 22.39 -7.19 42.15
CA ALA A 611 22.47 -8.19 41.08
C ALA A 611 21.40 -7.94 40.01
N ASN A 612 21.78 -7.69 38.76
CA ASN A 612 20.86 -7.35 37.67
C ASN A 612 20.81 -8.44 36.60
N GLY A 613 21.58 -8.35 35.52
CA GLY A 613 21.59 -9.35 34.46
C GLY A 613 21.84 -10.75 35.00
N LEU A 614 21.00 -11.71 34.62
CA LEU A 614 21.02 -13.10 35.08
C LEU A 614 20.91 -14.02 33.87
N THR A 615 21.84 -14.95 33.69
CA THR A 615 21.80 -15.93 32.60
C THR A 615 22.30 -17.30 33.05
N ILE A 616 21.93 -18.35 32.31
CA ILE A 616 22.24 -19.74 32.62
C ILE A 616 23.02 -20.33 31.45
N ASP A 617 24.15 -20.95 31.76
CA ASP A 617 24.79 -21.89 30.86
C ASP A 617 24.22 -23.29 31.12
N TYR A 618 23.39 -23.76 30.17
CA TYR A 618 22.74 -25.05 30.27
C TYR A 618 23.69 -26.24 30.05
N VAL A 619 24.85 -26.03 29.40
CA VAL A 619 25.84 -27.07 29.13
C VAL A 619 26.69 -27.32 30.37
N ASP A 620 27.18 -26.23 30.98
CA ASP A 620 28.04 -26.31 32.17
C ASP A 620 27.27 -26.31 33.49
N HIS A 621 25.95 -26.13 33.44
CA HIS A 621 25.07 -26.02 34.61
C HIS A 621 25.54 -24.94 35.59
N ARG A 622 25.76 -23.73 35.07
CA ARG A 622 26.21 -22.56 35.84
C ARG A 622 25.27 -21.38 35.65
N LEU A 623 25.11 -20.61 36.72
CA LEU A 623 24.35 -19.37 36.77
C LEU A 623 25.33 -18.21 36.85
N TYR A 624 25.17 -17.23 35.96
CA TYR A 624 25.99 -16.02 35.90
C TYR A 624 25.15 -14.79 36.16
N TRP A 625 25.71 -13.82 36.89
CA TRP A 625 25.04 -12.54 37.11
C TRP A 625 26.01 -11.36 37.14
N THR A 626 25.48 -10.18 36.82
CA THR A 626 26.17 -8.89 36.99
C THR A 626 25.76 -8.25 38.30
N ASP A 627 26.68 -7.65 39.03
CA ASP A 627 26.40 -6.89 40.24
C ASP A 627 26.83 -5.42 40.08
N LEU A 628 25.86 -4.51 40.20
CA LEU A 628 26.07 -3.07 40.01
C LEU A 628 26.78 -2.38 41.17
N ASP A 629 26.75 -2.94 42.38
CA ASP A 629 27.41 -2.34 43.53
C ASP A 629 28.87 -2.77 43.62
N THR A 630 29.14 -4.04 43.29
CA THR A 630 30.50 -4.57 43.27
C THR A 630 31.20 -4.39 41.94
N CYS A 631 30.47 -4.06 40.87
CA CYS A 631 31.02 -3.87 39.53
C CYS A 631 31.71 -5.12 38.96
N MET A 632 31.14 -6.30 39.26
CA MET A 632 31.69 -7.61 38.88
C MET A 632 30.66 -8.46 38.12
N ILE A 633 31.17 -9.42 37.33
CA ILE A 633 30.40 -10.58 36.88
C ILE A 633 30.82 -11.78 37.72
N GLU A 634 29.84 -12.42 38.34
CA GLU A 634 30.04 -13.58 39.20
C GLU A 634 29.31 -14.80 38.63
N SER A 635 29.78 -15.98 39.03
CA SER A 635 29.18 -17.26 38.65
C SER A 635 29.06 -18.19 39.85
N SER A 636 28.07 -19.08 39.82
CA SER A 636 27.95 -20.22 40.72
C SER A 636 27.33 -21.40 40.00
N ASN A 637 27.46 -22.61 40.55
CA ASN A 637 26.69 -23.73 40.02
C ASN A 637 25.18 -23.59 40.33
N MET A 638 24.32 -24.41 39.71
CA MET A 638 22.85 -24.34 39.93
C MET A 638 22.37 -24.62 41.38
N GLN A 639 23.29 -24.97 42.29
CA GLN A 639 23.04 -25.16 43.73
C GLN A 639 23.49 -23.95 44.57
N GLY A 640 24.04 -22.90 43.97
CA GLY A 640 24.59 -21.73 44.66
C GLY A 640 25.94 -21.97 45.32
N LEU A 641 26.60 -23.09 44.99
CA LEU A 641 27.92 -23.46 45.47
C LEU A 641 28.99 -23.09 44.43
N GLN A 642 30.26 -23.17 44.82
CA GLN A 642 31.40 -22.86 43.93
C GLN A 642 31.29 -21.48 43.29
N ARG A 643 30.99 -20.47 44.12
CA ARG A 643 30.94 -19.06 43.71
C ARG A 643 32.32 -18.60 43.29
N GLU A 644 32.41 -17.98 42.12
CA GLU A 644 33.63 -17.45 41.55
C GLU A 644 33.38 -16.09 40.88
N ILE A 645 34.44 -15.29 40.81
CA ILE A 645 34.43 -14.00 40.10
C ILE A 645 34.98 -14.27 38.70
N ILE A 646 34.20 -13.94 37.68
CA ILE A 646 34.57 -14.16 36.27
C ILE A 646 35.31 -12.95 35.73
N VAL A 647 34.79 -11.75 36.00
CA VAL A 647 35.41 -10.46 35.63
C VAL A 647 35.16 -9.45 36.74
N ASP A 648 36.17 -8.65 37.06
CA ASP A 648 36.11 -7.52 37.97
C ASP A 648 36.41 -6.18 37.26
N ASP A 649 36.23 -5.07 37.99
CA ASP A 649 36.50 -3.69 37.53
C ASP A 649 35.70 -3.26 36.28
N LEU A 650 34.44 -3.68 36.18
CA LEU A 650 33.53 -3.28 35.10
C LEU A 650 32.89 -1.93 35.42
N PRO A 651 32.80 -0.98 34.46
CA PRO A 651 32.27 0.34 34.76
C PRO A 651 30.82 0.31 35.26
N HIS A 652 29.89 -0.31 34.52
CA HIS A 652 28.46 -0.42 34.88
C HIS A 652 27.81 -1.63 34.16
N PRO A 653 28.04 -2.87 34.60
CA PRO A 653 27.49 -4.06 33.94
C PRO A 653 25.99 -4.22 34.22
N PHE A 654 25.13 -4.09 33.20
CA PHE A 654 23.67 -4.09 33.37
C PHE A 654 22.96 -5.32 32.83
N GLY A 655 23.21 -5.69 31.56
CA GLY A 655 22.64 -6.86 30.89
C GLY A 655 23.69 -7.94 30.67
N LEU A 656 23.28 -9.20 30.69
CA LEU A 656 24.14 -10.37 30.53
C LEU A 656 23.40 -11.48 29.79
N THR A 657 24.08 -12.13 28.84
CA THR A 657 23.61 -13.34 28.15
C THR A 657 24.82 -14.20 27.78
N GLN A 658 24.61 -15.47 27.45
CA GLN A 658 25.66 -16.44 27.12
C GLN A 658 25.44 -17.02 25.73
N TYR A 659 26.53 -17.18 24.96
CA TYR A 659 26.50 -17.85 23.66
C TYR A 659 27.73 -18.74 23.47
N ARG A 660 27.53 -20.06 23.60
CA ARG A 660 28.61 -21.06 23.56
C ARG A 660 29.67 -20.73 24.63
N ASP A 661 30.92 -20.54 24.23
CA ASP A 661 32.03 -20.24 25.14
C ASP A 661 32.20 -18.73 25.41
N PHE A 662 31.25 -17.89 24.98
CA PHE A 662 31.33 -16.42 25.02
C PHE A 662 30.22 -15.76 25.85
#